data_AF-A0A842VX17-F1
#
_entry.id   AF-A0A842VX17-F1
#
_cell.length_a   1.000
_cell.length_b   1.000
_cell.length_c   1.000
_cell.angle_alpha   90.00
_cell.angle_beta   90.00
_cell.angle_gamma   90.00
#
_symmetry.space_group_name_H-M   'P 1'
#
loop_
_entity.id
_entity.type
_entity.pdbx_description
1 polymer ?
#
loop_
_entity_poly.entity_id
_entity_poly.type
_entity_poly.pdbx_seq_one_letter_code
_entity_poly.pdbx_strand_id
1 'polypeptide(L)'
;MKKKKRITLSSISISLLILSVVIFYIFDFYKFDNVTNIIVTIGYFVLTAFLINEIIHWTKRGKRGESFDLIVLGFLFVLVFLTTEDILNSFIGAVSIYLLFGIMELKDYEVLNKILIITVVTYNFIFFAGLINSYLKSANIIETDVIRDTAFSMSFWIMLILGFALFGRKYIVVFRFLSPQYLSLFLFILAWMAVRVISKWFFDITEWIYLALILVNWLIYFISGPILDFTLGIKRTDNEKLHKIVENVIDRIDLKGKVKVGFGKYPILNAMAYGAWFDKRIAVIAPDIKTFPEDEITGIIAHELSHTRGAIKNIPDTLTLTIISTIQLLLFWLLGWPATVYDYTFNPEGQPFPLWVFLLINIGLSVIIYVFVRILEGFADLNSKRVGLGNQLAKGLYNLEGFYSRGREIGLDTMLLSDEEISENTKKTNYADTAQYLKKNMHYPKRLTLLSNLLNSHPPTYHRIISMYGEEKTQLKPLEESVLPISLMTKMNRRIFAQKHKKAQEKYRAMANLKYKVMFNIDDYSRYLDNLNKKELFKQEIGKRFIFIDKESLRIITGKLVGIRLNDDITNPYSFEIRPINFNLPENIVKKFKKGNKIDRETLKLALEHYEKRSNNKLEQNLNLDELVYLNIMDISMIEIDIGSKYQLKDKYSYTLIGLSLPDLENSNQDSKINSADTEPLTKKKYKEIWKKFQNTIKENGKMFFLTSENQIFTKKITDKIGFNLNYLGKAVGKEIFLEDKGTLLIMRLKEYIEGSTYDDSIITIENERYTVSDNIGEDSKDLTPPSTLELQLNNIIIKKEEFGVAIHNDIESARFEYELLSYLKENQIRTTIYLKKAINNQESGYIQAINEDNAETDSKTNIVIRTIYGESKEFNLSKIESVIFAHDTIAIRDKEKMSLGEKIVQFLVKWRKPHTIFNP
;
A
#
# COMPACT_ATOMS: atom_id res chain seq x y z
N MET A 1 14.93 -0.90 34.41
CA MET A 1 14.29 0.33 33.86
C MET A 1 12.92 0.09 33.19
N LYS A 2 12.63 -1.07 32.57
CA LYS A 2 11.36 -1.32 31.84
C LYS A 2 10.22 -1.96 32.64
N LYS A 3 10.46 -2.67 33.75
CA LYS A 3 9.39 -2.98 34.74
C LYS A 3 8.73 -1.68 35.22
N LYS A 4 9.55 -0.65 35.48
CA LYS A 4 9.08 0.74 35.68
C LYS A 4 8.30 1.26 34.47
N LYS A 5 8.81 1.23 33.22
CA LYS A 5 8.08 1.73 32.03
C LYS A 5 6.74 1.01 31.76
N ARG A 6 6.67 -0.33 31.90
CA ARG A 6 5.43 -1.13 31.80
C ARG A 6 4.45 -0.73 32.91
N ILE A 7 4.92 -0.63 34.16
CA ILE A 7 4.12 -0.15 35.29
C ILE A 7 3.65 1.29 35.01
N THR A 8 4.49 2.19 34.52
CA THR A 8 4.12 3.58 34.23
C THR A 8 3.05 3.65 33.14
N LEU A 9 3.16 2.89 32.05
CA LEU A 9 2.16 2.88 30.98
C LEU A 9 0.85 2.20 31.38
N SER A 10 0.90 1.09 32.13
CA SER A 10 -0.28 0.47 32.71
C SER A 10 -0.94 1.39 33.74
N SER A 11 -0.16 2.07 34.60
CA SER A 11 -0.65 3.09 35.52
C SER A 11 -1.27 4.27 34.80
N ILE A 12 -0.67 4.77 33.71
CA ILE A 12 -1.26 5.83 32.87
C ILE A 12 -2.57 5.36 32.25
N SER A 13 -2.61 4.14 31.72
CA SER A 13 -3.83 3.60 31.09
C SER A 13 -4.95 3.41 32.11
N ILE A 14 -4.61 2.96 33.32
CA ILE A 14 -5.53 2.88 34.46
C ILE A 14 -5.96 4.28 34.91
N SER A 15 -5.04 5.25 35.00
CA SER A 15 -5.35 6.64 35.34
C SER A 15 -6.26 7.29 34.28
N LEU A 16 -6.05 7.01 32.99
CA LEU A 16 -6.93 7.45 31.91
C LEU A 16 -8.32 6.83 32.02
N LEU A 17 -8.40 5.57 32.44
CA LEU A 17 -9.67 4.88 32.65
C LEU A 17 -10.42 5.39 33.88
N ILE A 18 -9.69 5.68 34.96
CA ILE A 18 -10.27 6.34 36.16
C ILE A 18 -10.74 7.75 35.80
N LEU A 19 -9.91 8.52 35.09
CA LEU A 19 -10.24 9.86 34.61
C LEU A 19 -11.48 9.81 33.70
N SER A 20 -11.59 8.82 32.82
CA SER A 20 -12.74 8.69 31.94
C SER A 20 -14.04 8.35 32.69
N VAL A 21 -13.97 7.52 33.75
CA VAL A 21 -15.11 7.27 34.64
C VAL A 21 -15.52 8.53 35.40
N VAL A 22 -14.55 9.30 35.90
CA VAL A 22 -14.80 10.57 36.57
C VAL A 22 -15.44 11.58 35.61
N ILE A 23 -14.92 11.72 34.40
CA ILE A 23 -15.52 12.56 33.34
C ILE A 23 -16.95 12.10 33.04
N PHE A 24 -17.17 10.80 32.85
CA PHE A 24 -18.51 10.27 32.58
C PHE A 24 -19.51 10.62 33.69
N TYR A 25 -19.07 10.62 34.95
CA TYR A 25 -19.89 10.97 36.11
C TYR A 25 -20.13 12.49 36.24
N ILE A 26 -19.09 13.31 36.04
CA ILE A 26 -19.17 14.78 36.16
C ILE A 26 -20.15 15.38 35.14
N PHE A 27 -20.20 14.82 33.92
CA PHE A 27 -20.99 15.36 32.82
C PHE A 27 -22.40 14.75 32.72
N ASP A 28 -22.89 14.04 33.75
CA ASP A 28 -24.26 13.50 33.81
C ASP A 28 -24.68 12.66 32.57
N PHE A 29 -23.74 12.00 31.90
CA PHE A 29 -24.00 11.24 30.65
C PHE A 29 -24.93 10.01 30.79
N TYR A 30 -25.41 9.76 32.01
CA TYR A 30 -26.49 8.81 32.28
C TYR A 30 -27.89 9.33 31.89
N LYS A 31 -28.03 10.62 31.56
CA LYS A 31 -29.27 11.19 31.03
C LYS A 31 -29.43 10.81 29.56
N PHE A 32 -30.18 9.74 29.31
CA PHE A 32 -30.46 9.16 27.98
C PHE A 32 -31.42 10.03 27.16
N ASP A 33 -31.12 11.32 27.04
CA ASP A 33 -32.05 12.33 26.51
C ASP A 33 -32.15 12.31 24.98
N ASN A 34 -31.16 11.74 24.29
CA ASN A 34 -31.13 11.61 22.83
C ASN A 34 -30.45 10.31 22.37
N VAL A 35 -30.83 9.80 21.18
CA VAL A 35 -30.28 8.60 20.54
C VAL A 35 -28.76 8.68 20.38
N THR A 36 -28.23 9.88 20.07
CA THR A 36 -26.79 10.10 19.98
C THR A 36 -26.09 9.80 21.31
N ASN A 37 -26.63 10.26 22.43
CA ASN A 37 -26.07 10.01 23.76
C ASN A 37 -26.12 8.51 24.09
N ILE A 38 -27.21 7.82 23.74
CA ILE A 38 -27.33 6.36 23.91
C ILE A 38 -26.22 5.64 23.11
N ILE A 39 -26.05 5.98 21.83
CA ILE A 39 -25.04 5.34 20.95
C ILE A 39 -23.62 5.59 21.47
N VAL A 40 -23.31 6.83 21.84
CA VAL A 40 -21.99 7.23 22.35
C VAL A 40 -21.70 6.54 23.68
N THR A 41 -22.67 6.48 24.60
CA THR A 41 -22.55 5.80 25.88
C THR A 41 -22.33 4.30 25.71
N ILE A 42 -23.08 3.64 24.83
CA ILE A 42 -22.85 2.22 24.49
C ILE A 42 -21.43 2.04 23.90
N GLY A 43 -21.05 2.91 22.96
CA GLY A 43 -19.73 2.90 22.34
C GLY A 43 -18.61 3.04 23.36
N TYR A 44 -18.76 3.94 24.34
CA TYR A 44 -17.82 4.15 25.43
C TYR A 44 -17.61 2.89 26.27
N PHE A 45 -18.69 2.25 26.75
CA PHE A 45 -18.57 1.03 27.55
C PHE A 45 -17.95 -0.13 26.78
N VAL A 46 -18.34 -0.31 25.52
CA VAL A 46 -17.79 -1.35 24.64
C VAL A 46 -16.29 -1.12 24.43
N LEU A 47 -15.87 0.10 24.09
CA LEU A 47 -14.46 0.43 23.87
C LEU A 47 -13.64 0.36 25.17
N THR A 48 -14.21 0.76 26.31
CA THR A 48 -13.59 0.62 27.63
C THR A 48 -13.34 -0.85 27.96
N ALA A 49 -14.33 -1.72 27.73
CA ALA A 49 -14.17 -3.16 27.95
C ALA A 49 -13.07 -3.75 27.05
N PHE A 50 -13.01 -3.34 25.78
CA PHE A 50 -11.92 -3.73 24.87
C PHE A 50 -10.56 -3.20 25.35
N LEU A 51 -10.48 -1.95 25.77
CA LEU A 51 -9.25 -1.34 26.26
C LEU A 51 -8.75 -2.02 27.54
N ILE A 52 -9.64 -2.34 28.50
CA ILE A 52 -9.29 -3.11 29.71
C ILE A 52 -8.71 -4.47 29.31
N ASN A 53 -9.38 -5.18 28.39
CA ASN A 53 -8.89 -6.47 27.92
C ASN A 53 -7.49 -6.34 27.28
N GLU A 54 -7.28 -5.32 26.45
CA GLU A 54 -5.98 -5.04 25.82
C GLU A 54 -4.89 -4.67 26.85
N ILE A 55 -5.20 -3.88 27.87
CA ILE A 55 -4.26 -3.53 28.95
C ILE A 55 -3.92 -4.75 29.79
N ILE A 56 -4.90 -5.58 30.14
CA ILE A 56 -4.68 -6.84 30.88
C ILE A 56 -3.80 -7.77 30.04
N HIS A 57 -4.09 -7.89 28.75
CA HIS A 57 -3.29 -8.67 27.81
C HIS A 57 -1.86 -8.15 27.74
N TRP A 58 -1.68 -6.84 27.55
CA TRP A 58 -0.38 -6.20 27.50
C TRP A 58 0.40 -6.38 28.81
N THR A 59 -0.25 -6.24 29.96
CA THR A 59 0.38 -6.40 31.27
C THR A 59 0.83 -7.84 31.50
N LYS A 60 0.01 -8.82 31.11
CA LYS A 60 0.33 -10.25 31.25
C LYS A 60 1.37 -10.74 30.24
N ARG A 61 1.36 -10.21 29.01
CA ARG A 61 2.16 -10.72 27.88
C ARG A 61 3.39 -9.87 27.57
N GLY A 62 3.44 -8.63 28.04
CA GLY A 62 4.54 -7.71 27.81
C GLY A 62 4.54 -7.00 26.45
N LYS A 63 3.61 -7.33 25.54
CA LYS A 63 3.42 -6.67 24.23
C LYS A 63 1.96 -6.28 23.98
N ARG A 64 1.75 -5.22 23.19
CA ARG A 64 0.43 -4.72 22.80
C ARG A 64 -0.15 -5.62 21.71
N GLY A 65 -1.46 -5.84 21.68
CA GLY A 65 -2.12 -6.57 20.60
C GLY A 65 -2.13 -5.79 19.28
N GLU A 66 -2.29 -6.48 18.15
CA GLU A 66 -2.33 -5.87 16.80
C GLU A 66 -3.49 -4.86 16.65
N SER A 67 -4.56 -5.00 17.43
CA SER A 67 -5.72 -4.10 17.46
C SER A 67 -5.61 -2.96 18.48
N PHE A 68 -4.57 -2.94 19.30
CA PHE A 68 -4.43 -2.03 20.43
C PHE A 68 -4.58 -0.57 20.00
N ASP A 69 -3.85 -0.17 18.96
CA ASP A 69 -3.82 1.22 18.49
C ASP A 69 -5.19 1.70 17.99
N LEU A 70 -5.92 0.84 17.28
CA LEU A 70 -7.28 1.14 16.80
C LEU A 70 -8.26 1.31 17.97
N ILE A 71 -8.16 0.43 18.97
CA ILE A 71 -9.01 0.47 20.17
C ILE A 71 -8.73 1.72 21.00
N VAL A 72 -7.45 2.06 21.21
CA VAL A 72 -7.04 3.28 21.91
C VAL A 72 -7.53 4.52 21.16
N LEU A 73 -7.36 4.59 19.85
CA LEU A 73 -7.82 5.73 19.06
C LEU A 73 -9.34 5.89 19.13
N GLY A 74 -10.09 4.78 19.01
CA GLY A 74 -11.54 4.78 19.17
C GLY A 74 -11.99 5.21 20.57
N PHE A 75 -11.33 4.70 21.61
CA PHE A 75 -11.61 5.08 23.00
C PHE A 75 -11.34 6.57 23.25
N LEU A 76 -10.18 7.08 22.81
CA LEU A 76 -9.83 8.49 22.94
C LEU A 76 -10.80 9.38 22.16
N PHE A 77 -11.26 8.96 20.98
CA PHE A 77 -12.27 9.67 20.21
C PHE A 77 -13.56 9.83 21.01
N VAL A 78 -14.09 8.73 21.55
CA VAL A 78 -15.33 8.77 22.35
C VAL A 78 -15.15 9.59 23.62
N LEU A 79 -14.00 9.46 24.29
CA LEU A 79 -13.68 10.23 25.50
C LEU A 79 -13.68 11.74 25.22
N VAL A 80 -12.98 12.18 24.17
CA VAL A 80 -12.96 13.60 23.79
C VAL A 80 -14.34 14.06 23.35
N PHE A 81 -15.10 13.22 22.64
CA PHE A 81 -16.46 13.54 22.21
C PHE A 81 -17.38 13.79 23.39
N LEU A 82 -17.31 12.97 24.45
CA LEU A 82 -18.06 13.19 25.68
C LEU A 82 -17.70 14.55 26.33
N THR A 83 -16.44 14.98 26.26
CA THR A 83 -16.06 16.28 26.87
C THR A 83 -16.40 17.51 26.03
N THR A 84 -16.47 17.35 24.70
CA THR A 84 -16.49 18.50 23.77
C THR A 84 -17.76 18.59 22.95
N GLU A 85 -18.50 17.49 22.84
CA GLU A 85 -19.63 17.27 21.93
C GLU A 85 -19.31 17.61 20.46
N ASP A 86 -18.02 17.61 20.11
CA ASP A 86 -17.54 18.06 18.82
C ASP A 86 -16.77 16.97 18.07
N ILE A 87 -17.28 16.59 16.90
CA ILE A 87 -16.71 15.49 16.10
C ILE A 87 -15.28 15.82 15.63
N LEU A 88 -15.03 17.06 15.22
CA LEU A 88 -13.72 17.47 14.70
C LEU A 88 -12.66 17.45 15.80
N ASN A 89 -12.96 18.07 16.94
CA ASN A 89 -12.07 18.08 18.09
C ASN A 89 -11.83 16.68 18.64
N SER A 90 -12.83 15.80 18.57
CA SER A 90 -12.69 14.39 18.95
C SER A 90 -11.72 13.63 18.07
N PHE A 91 -11.80 13.81 16.75
CA PHE A 91 -10.87 13.19 15.81
C PHE A 91 -9.45 13.72 16.01
N ILE A 92 -9.28 15.04 16.05
CA ILE A 92 -7.97 15.68 16.20
C ILE A 92 -7.38 15.34 17.57
N GLY A 93 -8.17 15.43 18.65
CA GLY A 93 -7.74 15.11 20.01
C GLY A 93 -7.32 13.66 20.18
N ALA A 94 -8.09 12.71 19.63
CA ALA A 94 -7.74 11.30 19.68
C ALA A 94 -6.40 11.00 18.99
N VAL A 95 -6.22 11.52 17.77
CA VAL A 95 -4.96 11.37 17.03
C VAL A 95 -3.84 12.10 17.76
N SER A 96 -4.07 13.33 18.24
CA SER A 96 -3.09 14.14 18.96
C SER A 96 -2.52 13.43 20.19
N ILE A 97 -3.39 12.92 21.06
CA ILE A 97 -3.01 12.19 22.27
C ILE A 97 -2.27 10.91 21.90
N TYR A 98 -2.74 10.19 20.88
CA TYR A 98 -2.10 8.96 20.41
C TYR A 98 -0.68 9.21 19.86
N LEU A 99 -0.49 10.25 19.04
CA LEU A 99 0.79 10.55 18.41
C LEU A 99 1.88 10.99 19.41
N LEU A 100 1.52 11.46 20.62
CA LEU A 100 2.50 11.71 21.69
C LEU A 100 3.30 10.44 22.05
N PHE A 101 2.67 9.27 22.00
CA PHE A 101 3.36 7.99 22.17
C PHE A 101 4.22 7.64 20.95
N GLY A 102 3.72 7.95 19.75
CA GLY A 102 4.44 7.75 18.50
C GLY A 102 5.79 8.47 18.45
N ILE A 103 5.92 9.68 19.02
CA ILE A 103 7.20 10.42 19.05
C ILE A 103 8.29 9.60 19.75
N MET A 104 7.95 8.96 20.87
CA MET A 104 8.90 8.13 21.60
C MET A 104 9.24 6.85 20.85
N GLU A 105 8.27 6.28 20.13
CA GLU A 105 8.41 5.02 19.40
C GLU A 105 9.25 5.20 18.13
N LEU A 106 9.08 6.32 17.44
CA LEU A 106 9.75 6.63 16.17
C LEU A 106 10.97 7.54 16.35
N LYS A 107 11.51 7.68 17.58
CA LYS A 107 12.67 8.54 17.87
C LYS A 107 13.89 8.24 17.00
N ASP A 108 14.08 6.97 16.64
CA ASP A 108 15.21 6.50 15.86
C ASP A 108 15.08 6.82 14.34
N TYR A 109 13.89 7.22 13.88
CA TYR A 109 13.63 7.55 12.47
C TYR A 109 13.76 9.05 12.24
N GLU A 110 14.91 9.54 11.78
CA GLU A 110 15.19 10.97 11.76
C GLU A 110 14.13 11.84 11.06
N VAL A 111 13.76 11.50 9.82
CA VAL A 111 12.80 12.28 9.02
C VAL A 111 11.39 12.10 9.56
N LEU A 112 10.97 10.86 9.82
CA LEU A 112 9.63 10.54 10.29
C LEU A 112 9.35 11.11 11.68
N ASN A 113 10.35 11.11 12.57
CA ASN A 113 10.26 11.72 13.90
C ASN A 113 10.03 13.22 13.81
N LYS A 114 10.78 13.93 12.95
CA LYS A 114 10.60 15.37 12.73
C LYS A 114 9.21 15.68 12.16
N ILE A 115 8.73 14.91 11.17
CA ILE A 115 7.36 15.07 10.64
C ILE A 115 6.33 14.84 11.74
N LEU A 116 6.51 13.80 12.55
CA LEU A 116 5.61 13.47 13.64
C LEU A 116 5.55 14.56 14.72
N ILE A 117 6.70 15.17 15.06
CA ILE A 117 6.76 16.33 15.96
C ILE A 117 5.91 17.48 15.42
N ILE A 118 6.03 17.79 14.12
CA ILE A 118 5.21 18.84 13.47
C ILE A 118 3.73 18.51 13.65
N THR A 119 3.31 17.30 13.29
CA THR A 119 1.91 16.88 13.40
C THR A 119 1.40 16.94 14.83
N VAL A 120 2.18 16.47 15.80
CA VAL A 120 1.80 16.50 17.23
C VAL A 120 1.64 17.92 17.73
N VAL A 121 2.59 18.82 17.46
CA VAL A 121 2.49 20.21 17.92
C VAL A 121 1.28 20.89 17.29
N THR A 122 1.07 20.72 15.98
CA THR A 122 -0.07 21.29 15.28
C THR A 122 -1.40 20.74 15.79
N TYR A 123 -1.53 19.43 15.97
CA TYR A 123 -2.78 18.81 16.40
C TYR A 123 -3.10 19.12 17.86
N ASN A 124 -2.09 19.17 18.74
CA ASN A 124 -2.28 19.60 20.13
C ASN A 124 -2.74 21.06 20.19
N PHE A 125 -2.17 21.94 19.36
CA PHE A 125 -2.61 23.33 19.29
C PHE A 125 -4.10 23.45 18.95
N ILE A 126 -4.57 22.72 17.94
CA ILE A 126 -6.00 22.69 17.59
C ILE A 126 -6.83 22.05 18.70
N PHE A 127 -6.38 20.93 19.26
CA PHE A 127 -7.10 20.19 20.29
C PHE A 127 -7.30 21.02 21.57
N PHE A 128 -6.25 21.65 22.08
CA PHE A 128 -6.35 22.52 23.27
C PHE A 128 -7.21 23.76 22.98
N ALA A 129 -7.11 24.35 21.79
CA ALA A 129 -8.01 25.42 21.37
C ALA A 129 -9.48 24.95 21.37
N GLY A 130 -9.75 23.72 20.92
CA GLY A 130 -11.07 23.10 20.99
C GLY A 130 -11.56 22.86 22.43
N LEU A 131 -10.71 22.40 23.34
CA LEU A 131 -11.07 22.26 24.76
C LEU A 131 -11.42 23.61 25.40
N ILE A 132 -10.61 24.63 25.16
CA ILE A 132 -10.87 26.00 25.63
C ILE A 132 -12.20 26.51 25.05
N ASN A 133 -12.43 26.26 23.76
CA ASN A 133 -13.68 26.65 23.10
C ASN A 133 -14.90 25.98 23.76
N SER A 134 -14.88 24.66 23.94
CA SER A 134 -15.97 23.92 24.58
C SER A 134 -16.22 24.42 26.02
N TYR A 135 -15.17 24.69 26.78
CA TYR A 135 -15.29 25.24 28.13
C TYR A 135 -15.97 26.62 28.13
N LEU A 136 -15.48 27.56 27.32
CA LEU A 136 -16.06 28.91 27.24
C LEU A 136 -17.50 28.90 26.73
N LYS A 137 -17.85 27.96 25.84
CA LYS A 137 -19.22 27.74 25.37
C LYS A 137 -20.12 27.22 26.48
N SER A 138 -19.66 26.24 27.25
CA SER A 138 -20.40 25.73 28.42
C SER A 138 -20.62 26.79 29.51
N ALA A 139 -19.70 27.77 29.59
CA ALA A 139 -19.80 28.91 30.49
C ALA A 139 -20.63 30.09 29.91
N ASN A 140 -21.23 29.93 28.72
CA ASN A 140 -21.96 30.97 27.99
C ASN A 140 -21.14 32.25 27.74
N ILE A 141 -19.81 32.14 27.62
CA ILE A 141 -18.91 33.27 27.32
C ILE A 141 -18.81 33.51 25.81
N ILE A 142 -18.84 32.42 25.02
CA ILE A 142 -18.87 32.45 23.56
C ILE A 142 -19.99 31.54 23.06
N GLU A 143 -20.60 31.90 21.94
CA GLU A 143 -21.66 31.08 21.31
C GLU A 143 -21.13 30.24 20.15
N THR A 144 -20.00 30.67 19.55
CA THR A 144 -19.42 30.08 18.33
C THR A 144 -18.22 29.20 18.63
N ASP A 145 -17.77 28.45 17.62
CA ASP A 145 -16.57 27.62 17.70
C ASP A 145 -15.29 28.35 17.26
N VAL A 146 -15.29 29.69 17.36
CA VAL A 146 -14.28 30.57 16.75
C VAL A 146 -12.85 30.26 17.17
N ILE A 147 -12.60 29.85 18.42
CA ILE A 147 -11.23 29.59 18.91
C ILE A 147 -10.67 28.33 18.27
N ARG A 148 -11.46 27.25 18.23
CA ARG A 148 -11.10 25.99 17.56
C ARG A 148 -10.89 26.23 16.08
N ASP A 149 -11.85 26.90 15.44
CA ASP A 149 -11.84 27.07 13.99
C ASP A 149 -10.72 28.00 13.53
N THR A 150 -10.37 29.01 14.33
CA THR A 150 -9.18 29.84 14.12
C THR A 150 -7.91 29.01 14.24
N ALA A 151 -7.80 28.17 15.27
CA ALA A 151 -6.64 27.32 15.45
C ALA A 151 -6.47 26.32 14.28
N PHE A 152 -7.58 25.72 13.82
CA PHE A 152 -7.57 24.86 12.64
C PHE A 152 -7.17 25.62 11.37
N SER A 153 -7.76 26.79 11.13
CA SER A 153 -7.49 27.61 9.93
C SER A 153 -6.04 28.07 9.85
N MET A 154 -5.41 28.32 11.00
CA MET A 154 -4.01 28.73 11.11
C MET A 154 -3.02 27.57 11.23
N SER A 155 -3.50 26.33 11.41
CA SER A 155 -2.67 25.14 11.61
C SER A 155 -1.67 24.88 10.48
N PHE A 156 -2.05 25.20 9.24
CA PHE A 156 -1.18 25.09 8.08
C PHE A 156 0.09 25.94 8.22
N TRP A 157 -0.03 27.17 8.72
CA TRP A 157 1.12 28.06 8.93
C TRP A 157 2.03 27.56 10.04
N ILE A 158 1.46 26.94 11.08
CA ILE A 158 2.24 26.28 12.14
C ILE A 158 3.05 25.13 11.54
N MET A 159 2.45 24.28 10.70
CA MET A 159 3.19 23.21 10.02
C MET A 159 4.31 23.74 9.11
N LEU A 160 4.07 24.88 8.43
CA LEU A 160 5.06 25.53 7.58
C LEU A 160 6.24 26.06 8.40
N ILE A 161 5.97 26.80 9.48
CA ILE A 161 6.99 27.37 10.37
C ILE A 161 7.81 26.26 11.03
N LEU A 162 7.14 25.25 11.61
CA LEU A 162 7.81 24.14 12.28
C LEU A 162 8.66 23.31 11.34
N GLY A 163 8.17 23.03 10.14
CA GLY A 163 8.97 22.28 9.18
C GLY A 163 10.17 23.07 8.67
N PHE A 164 10.07 24.39 8.53
CA PHE A 164 11.25 25.22 8.29
C PHE A 164 12.22 25.18 9.48
N ALA A 165 11.72 25.21 10.71
CA ALA A 165 12.55 25.12 11.91
C ALA A 165 13.27 23.75 12.03
N LEU A 166 12.63 22.65 11.64
CA LEU A 166 13.17 21.29 11.80
C LEU A 166 13.99 20.78 10.61
N PHE A 167 13.66 21.18 9.39
CA PHE A 167 14.33 20.73 8.15
C PHE A 167 15.13 21.84 7.44
N GLY A 168 15.04 23.09 7.92
CA GLY A 168 15.79 24.22 7.38
C GLY A 168 15.50 24.48 5.90
N ARG A 169 16.56 24.77 5.13
CA ARG A 169 16.47 25.08 3.69
C ARG A 169 15.97 23.90 2.84
N LYS A 170 16.07 22.65 3.32
CA LYS A 170 15.55 21.48 2.59
C LYS A 170 14.03 21.47 2.55
N TYR A 171 13.40 21.92 3.65
CA TYR A 171 11.96 22.13 3.67
C TYR A 171 11.57 23.11 2.58
N ILE A 172 12.33 24.20 2.42
CA ILE A 172 12.08 25.15 1.33
C ILE A 172 12.09 24.43 -0.02
N VAL A 173 13.01 23.51 -0.31
CA VAL A 173 13.03 22.77 -1.58
C VAL A 173 11.76 21.96 -1.79
N VAL A 174 11.29 21.23 -0.77
CA VAL A 174 10.01 20.50 -0.83
C VAL A 174 8.83 21.47 -1.01
N PHE A 175 8.89 22.65 -0.37
CA PHE A 175 7.85 23.69 -0.41
C PHE A 175 7.84 24.49 -1.70
N ARG A 176 8.99 24.62 -2.37
CA ARG A 176 9.14 25.36 -3.63
C ARG A 176 8.22 24.76 -4.68
N PHE A 177 8.05 23.44 -4.71
CA PHE A 177 7.17 22.75 -5.64
C PHE A 177 5.67 22.88 -5.33
N LEU A 178 5.28 23.57 -4.25
CA LEU A 178 3.89 23.75 -3.79
C LEU A 178 3.42 25.23 -3.88
N SER A 179 4.18 26.08 -4.59
CA SER A 179 4.35 27.52 -4.34
C SER A 179 3.16 28.49 -4.56
N PRO A 180 2.33 28.44 -5.62
CA PRO A 180 1.32 29.49 -5.84
C PRO A 180 0.16 29.44 -4.85
N GLN A 181 -0.31 28.24 -4.49
CA GLN A 181 -1.50 28.06 -3.66
C GLN A 181 -1.28 28.62 -2.24
N TYR A 182 -0.08 28.49 -1.69
CA TYR A 182 0.25 29.05 -0.38
C TYR A 182 0.34 30.56 -0.37
N LEU A 183 0.87 31.14 -1.45
CA LEU A 183 0.80 32.58 -1.62
C LEU A 183 -0.67 33.05 -1.70
N SER A 184 -1.52 32.31 -2.42
CA SER A 184 -2.96 32.58 -2.42
C SER A 184 -3.58 32.51 -1.03
N LEU A 185 -3.30 31.45 -0.26
CA LEU A 185 -3.79 31.34 1.12
C LEU A 185 -3.30 32.49 2.00
N PHE A 186 -2.04 32.89 1.87
CA PHE A 186 -1.49 34.03 2.61
C PHE A 186 -2.19 35.34 2.25
N LEU A 187 -2.35 35.61 0.94
CA LEU A 187 -3.01 36.82 0.45
C LEU A 187 -4.51 36.83 0.78
N PHE A 188 -5.15 35.67 0.88
CA PHE A 188 -6.53 35.55 1.36
C PHE A 188 -6.66 35.95 2.84
N ILE A 189 -5.70 35.62 3.70
CA ILE A 189 -5.65 36.12 5.09
C ILE A 189 -5.53 37.64 5.09
N LEU A 190 -4.61 38.18 4.28
CA LEU A 190 -4.43 39.64 4.21
C LEU A 190 -5.68 40.35 3.68
N ALA A 191 -6.39 39.77 2.71
CA ALA A 191 -7.66 40.29 2.23
C ALA A 191 -8.72 40.30 3.33
N TRP A 192 -8.86 39.20 4.07
CA TRP A 192 -9.75 39.12 5.23
C TRP A 192 -9.40 40.14 6.32
N MET A 193 -8.12 40.27 6.66
CA MET A 193 -7.64 41.26 7.62
C MET A 193 -7.97 42.68 7.17
N ALA A 194 -7.72 43.01 5.89
CA ALA A 194 -8.04 44.32 5.34
C ALA A 194 -9.55 44.62 5.41
N VAL A 195 -10.39 43.69 4.94
CA VAL A 195 -11.85 43.82 5.00
C VAL A 195 -12.32 44.01 6.45
N ARG A 196 -11.82 43.22 7.40
CA ARG A 196 -12.23 43.34 8.81
C ARG A 196 -11.77 44.61 9.49
N VAL A 197 -10.56 45.08 9.20
CA VAL A 197 -10.08 46.37 9.70
C VAL A 197 -10.96 47.49 9.16
N ILE A 198 -11.25 47.49 7.85
CA ILE A 198 -12.11 48.52 7.24
C ILE A 198 -13.53 48.46 7.82
N SER A 199 -14.13 47.27 7.92
CA SER A 199 -15.47 47.08 8.51
C SER A 199 -15.55 47.59 9.95
N LYS A 200 -14.49 47.43 10.74
CA LYS A 200 -14.45 47.88 12.14
C LYS A 200 -14.37 49.40 12.27
N TRP A 201 -13.62 50.07 11.39
CA TRP A 201 -13.29 51.50 11.54
C TRP A 201 -14.11 52.44 10.65
N PHE A 202 -14.74 51.93 9.58
CA PHE A 202 -15.46 52.74 8.60
C PHE A 202 -16.92 52.30 8.43
N PHE A 203 -17.20 51.28 7.61
CA PHE A 203 -18.54 50.75 7.33
C PHE A 203 -18.44 49.26 7.02
N ASP A 204 -19.47 48.47 7.37
CA ASP A 204 -19.41 47.02 7.21
C ASP A 204 -19.38 46.62 5.72
N ILE A 205 -18.21 46.14 5.28
CA ILE A 205 -17.98 45.62 3.94
C ILE A 205 -17.71 44.11 3.95
N THR A 206 -18.13 43.40 4.99
CA THR A 206 -17.86 41.95 5.11
C THR A 206 -18.42 41.16 3.93
N GLU A 207 -19.56 41.57 3.36
CA GLU A 207 -20.16 40.97 2.17
C GLU A 207 -19.28 41.07 0.91
N TRP A 208 -18.38 42.06 0.86
CA TRP A 208 -17.47 42.28 -0.28
C TRP A 208 -16.25 41.36 -0.26
N ILE A 209 -16.12 40.48 0.73
CA ILE A 209 -14.98 39.57 0.82
C ILE A 209 -14.83 38.70 -0.42
N TYR A 210 -15.92 38.20 -1.01
CA TYR A 210 -15.86 37.40 -2.24
C TYR A 210 -15.24 38.18 -3.40
N LEU A 211 -15.60 39.45 -3.55
CA LEU A 211 -14.99 40.32 -4.55
C LEU A 211 -13.50 40.51 -4.27
N ALA A 212 -13.11 40.76 -3.01
CA ALA A 212 -11.71 40.90 -2.62
C ALA A 212 -10.90 39.62 -2.92
N LEU A 213 -11.44 38.43 -2.61
CA LEU A 213 -10.78 37.15 -2.90
C LEU A 213 -10.67 36.88 -4.41
N ILE A 214 -11.69 37.25 -5.20
CA ILE A 214 -11.64 37.19 -6.67
C ILE A 214 -10.53 38.11 -7.19
N LEU A 215 -10.46 39.35 -6.71
CA LEU A 215 -9.41 40.31 -7.10
C LEU A 215 -8.01 39.79 -6.75
N VAL A 216 -7.83 39.20 -5.56
CA VAL A 216 -6.56 38.57 -5.16
C VAL A 216 -6.21 37.40 -6.07
N ASN A 217 -7.16 36.53 -6.42
CA ASN A 217 -6.93 35.41 -7.32
C ASN A 217 -6.43 35.86 -8.70
N TRP A 218 -7.06 36.91 -9.25
CA TRP A 218 -6.64 37.51 -10.52
C TRP A 218 -5.30 38.24 -10.42
N LEU A 219 -5.05 38.96 -9.34
CA LEU A 219 -3.77 39.59 -9.06
C LEU A 219 -2.66 38.53 -9.13
N ILE A 220 -2.78 37.46 -8.33
CA ILE A 220 -1.81 36.36 -8.27
C ILE A 220 -1.58 35.76 -9.66
N TYR A 221 -2.64 35.52 -10.42
CA TYR A 221 -2.52 35.04 -11.79
C TYR A 221 -1.62 35.95 -12.65
N PHE A 222 -1.84 37.26 -12.61
CA PHE A 222 -1.06 38.23 -13.38
C PHE A 222 0.41 38.34 -12.95
N ILE A 223 0.69 38.23 -11.66
CA ILE A 223 2.06 38.32 -11.12
C ILE A 223 2.74 36.95 -10.91
N SER A 224 2.07 35.86 -11.29
CA SER A 224 2.53 34.48 -11.05
C SER A 224 3.90 34.18 -11.65
N GLY A 225 4.21 34.70 -12.84
CA GLY A 225 5.46 34.44 -13.55
C GLY A 225 6.72 34.84 -12.75
N PRO A 226 6.89 36.13 -12.40
CA PRO A 226 7.99 36.60 -11.57
C PRO A 226 8.04 35.98 -10.17
N ILE A 227 6.88 35.78 -9.54
CA ILE A 227 6.81 35.12 -8.22
C ILE A 227 7.36 33.71 -8.30
N LEU A 228 6.93 32.93 -9.28
CA LEU A 228 7.38 31.55 -9.44
C LEU A 228 8.87 31.46 -9.74
N ASP A 229 9.43 32.38 -10.53
CA ASP A 229 10.89 32.45 -10.72
C ASP A 229 11.62 32.62 -9.38
N PHE A 230 11.14 33.54 -8.55
CA PHE A 230 11.73 33.84 -7.26
C PHE A 230 11.57 32.68 -6.27
N THR A 231 10.36 32.16 -6.11
CA THR A 231 10.08 31.09 -5.15
C THR A 231 10.81 29.82 -5.55
N LEU A 232 10.71 29.39 -6.81
CA LEU A 232 11.40 28.20 -7.33
C LEU A 232 12.90 28.42 -7.59
N GLY A 233 13.45 29.60 -7.34
CA GLY A 233 14.87 29.90 -7.58
C GLY A 233 15.30 29.63 -9.03
N ILE A 234 14.40 29.81 -10.00
CA ILE A 234 14.66 29.59 -11.42
C ILE A 234 15.42 30.80 -11.97
N LYS A 235 16.54 30.52 -12.64
CA LYS A 235 17.33 31.54 -13.31
C LYS A 235 17.10 31.49 -14.81
N ARG A 236 17.02 32.65 -15.45
CA ARG A 236 17.01 32.75 -16.92
C ARG A 236 18.34 32.22 -17.44
N THR A 237 18.28 31.47 -18.54
CA THR A 237 19.45 30.79 -19.11
C THR A 237 19.57 31.10 -20.58
N ASP A 238 20.81 31.25 -21.05
CA ASP A 238 21.16 31.45 -22.46
C ASP A 238 21.72 30.16 -23.09
N ASN A 239 21.48 29.01 -22.46
CA ASN A 239 21.94 27.73 -22.97
C ASN A 239 21.30 27.43 -24.33
N GLU A 240 22.09 27.53 -25.41
CA GLU A 240 21.61 27.35 -26.78
C GLU A 240 20.94 26.00 -27.02
N LYS A 241 21.46 24.93 -26.41
CA LYS A 241 20.92 23.58 -26.56
C LYS A 241 19.50 23.50 -26.01
N LEU A 242 19.26 24.06 -24.82
CA LEU A 242 17.94 24.09 -24.22
C LEU A 242 16.97 24.99 -24.99
N HIS A 243 17.42 26.17 -25.44
CA HIS A 243 16.60 27.04 -26.30
C HIS A 243 16.17 26.34 -27.58
N LYS A 244 17.11 25.67 -28.28
CA LYS A 244 16.79 24.89 -29.48
C LYS A 244 15.74 23.81 -29.22
N ILE A 245 15.83 23.09 -28.09
CA ILE A 245 14.81 22.09 -27.72
C ILE A 245 13.44 22.76 -27.54
N VAL A 246 13.38 23.86 -26.79
CA VAL A 246 12.13 24.58 -26.51
C VAL A 246 11.53 25.15 -27.79
N GLU A 247 12.32 25.81 -28.64
CA GLU A 247 11.89 26.37 -29.93
C GLU A 247 11.35 25.28 -30.86
N ASN A 248 12.07 24.16 -31.01
CA ASN A 248 11.61 23.02 -31.80
C ASN A 248 10.26 22.48 -31.31
N VAL A 249 10.03 22.46 -29.99
CA VAL A 249 8.75 22.02 -29.43
C VAL A 249 7.66 23.06 -29.68
N ILE A 250 7.94 24.35 -29.46
CA ILE A 250 7.02 25.48 -29.72
C ILE A 250 6.48 25.42 -31.15
N ASP A 251 7.36 25.20 -32.11
CA ASP A 251 7.01 25.11 -33.53
C ASP A 251 6.10 23.91 -33.80
N ARG A 252 6.45 22.74 -33.25
CA ARG A 252 5.67 21.51 -33.42
C ARG A 252 4.27 21.61 -32.81
N ILE A 253 4.13 22.27 -31.66
CA ILE A 253 2.85 22.44 -30.97
C ILE A 253 2.07 23.66 -31.46
N ASP A 254 2.55 24.42 -32.45
CA ASP A 254 1.89 25.64 -32.96
C ASP A 254 1.55 26.64 -31.82
N LEU A 255 2.51 26.88 -30.92
CA LEU A 255 2.35 27.83 -29.82
C LEU A 255 2.79 29.24 -30.26
N LYS A 256 1.88 30.21 -30.16
CA LYS A 256 2.17 31.60 -30.52
C LYS A 256 2.82 32.37 -29.37
N GLY A 257 3.76 33.25 -29.71
CA GLY A 257 4.38 34.21 -28.78
C GLY A 257 5.67 33.72 -28.15
N LYS A 258 6.43 34.66 -27.57
CA LYS A 258 7.73 34.37 -26.96
C LYS A 258 7.56 33.64 -25.62
N VAL A 259 8.26 32.53 -25.45
CA VAL A 259 8.34 31.80 -24.19
C VAL A 259 9.69 32.09 -23.54
N LYS A 260 9.69 32.50 -22.27
CA LYS A 260 10.93 32.73 -21.51
C LYS A 260 11.41 31.41 -20.91
N VAL A 261 12.64 31.01 -21.25
CA VAL A 261 13.27 29.78 -20.77
C VAL A 261 14.06 30.05 -19.48
N GLY A 262 13.97 29.14 -18.53
CA GLY A 262 14.71 29.18 -17.27
C GLY A 262 15.22 27.80 -16.87
N PHE A 263 16.20 27.78 -15.97
CA PHE A 263 16.78 26.57 -15.43
C PHE A 263 16.86 26.64 -13.90
N GLY A 264 16.55 25.51 -13.26
CA GLY A 264 16.72 25.28 -11.83
C GLY A 264 17.56 24.03 -11.57
N LYS A 265 18.53 24.11 -10.65
CA LYS A 265 19.37 22.97 -10.27
C LYS A 265 18.72 22.15 -9.15
N TYR A 266 18.22 20.95 -9.47
CA TYR A 266 17.52 20.06 -8.53
C TYR A 266 17.83 18.58 -8.84
N PRO A 267 17.65 17.64 -7.90
CA PRO A 267 18.00 16.23 -8.10
C PRO A 267 17.13 15.47 -9.12
N ILE A 268 16.08 16.10 -9.66
CA ILE A 268 15.04 15.45 -10.47
C ILE A 268 15.04 16.09 -11.86
N LEU A 269 14.85 15.27 -12.90
CA LEU A 269 14.60 15.75 -14.25
C LEU A 269 13.10 16.03 -14.45
N ASN A 270 12.73 17.31 -14.54
CA ASN A 270 11.37 17.73 -14.83
C ASN A 270 11.37 19.07 -15.61
N ALA A 271 10.20 19.49 -16.09
CA ALA A 271 9.97 20.86 -16.53
C ALA A 271 8.65 21.37 -15.95
N MET A 272 8.45 22.68 -15.99
CA MET A 272 7.19 23.30 -15.60
C MET A 272 6.92 24.49 -16.50
N ALA A 273 5.74 24.55 -17.09
CA ALA A 273 5.26 25.76 -17.76
C ALA A 273 4.36 26.57 -16.82
N TYR A 274 4.54 27.89 -16.80
CA TYR A 274 3.85 28.77 -15.86
C TYR A 274 3.77 30.21 -16.36
N GLY A 275 3.03 31.02 -15.60
CA GLY A 275 2.78 32.43 -15.88
C GLY A 275 1.39 32.70 -16.45
N ALA A 276 1.08 34.00 -16.59
CA ALA A 276 -0.15 34.47 -17.21
C ALA A 276 -0.11 34.30 -18.74
N TRP A 277 -1.26 34.46 -19.40
CA TRP A 277 -1.40 34.30 -20.85
C TRP A 277 -0.45 35.17 -21.68
N PHE A 278 -0.06 36.33 -21.15
CA PHE A 278 0.87 37.29 -21.78
C PHE A 278 2.33 37.10 -21.33
N ASP A 279 2.59 36.32 -20.28
CA ASP A 279 3.93 36.11 -19.70
C ASP A 279 4.25 34.61 -19.64
N LYS A 280 4.40 33.99 -20.82
CA LYS A 280 4.63 32.56 -20.98
C LYS A 280 6.07 32.21 -20.57
N ARG A 281 6.20 31.31 -19.59
CA ARG A 281 7.51 30.87 -19.05
C ARG A 281 7.57 29.35 -19.04
N ILE A 282 8.78 28.83 -19.23
CA ILE A 282 9.11 27.43 -18.97
C ILE A 282 10.39 27.36 -18.15
N ALA A 283 10.39 26.49 -17.13
CA ALA A 283 11.57 26.16 -16.34
C ALA A 283 11.90 24.69 -16.55
N VAL A 284 13.16 24.40 -16.90
CA VAL A 284 13.71 23.05 -16.82
C VAL A 284 14.42 22.87 -15.50
N ILE A 285 14.14 21.75 -14.86
CA ILE A 285 14.68 21.39 -13.56
C ILE A 285 15.47 20.10 -13.73
N ALA A 286 16.76 20.13 -13.43
CA ALA A 286 17.65 18.97 -13.55
C ALA A 286 18.90 19.09 -12.64
N PRO A 287 19.63 17.99 -12.38
CA PRO A 287 20.85 18.04 -11.57
C PRO A 287 21.95 18.90 -12.21
N ASP A 288 22.02 18.85 -13.54
CA ASP A 288 22.94 19.65 -14.36
C ASP A 288 22.29 19.93 -15.72
N ILE A 289 22.41 21.19 -16.18
CA ILE A 289 21.94 21.67 -17.48
C ILE A 289 22.73 21.05 -18.65
N LYS A 290 23.91 20.48 -18.39
CA LYS A 290 24.77 19.89 -19.43
C LYS A 290 24.49 18.41 -19.69
N THR A 291 23.92 17.68 -18.73
CA THR A 291 23.94 16.21 -18.73
C THR A 291 22.56 15.55 -18.65
N PHE A 292 21.46 16.28 -18.92
CA PHE A 292 20.13 15.68 -18.95
C PHE A 292 19.85 14.90 -20.25
N PRO A 293 19.04 13.82 -20.20
CA PRO A 293 18.59 13.10 -21.39
C PRO A 293 17.65 13.98 -22.23
N GLU A 294 18.10 14.36 -23.43
CA GLU A 294 17.40 15.27 -24.33
C GLU A 294 16.04 14.74 -24.79
N ASP A 295 15.93 13.44 -25.04
CA ASP A 295 14.71 12.84 -25.53
C ASP A 295 13.60 12.94 -24.48
N GLU A 296 13.89 12.59 -23.23
CA GLU A 296 12.94 12.69 -22.10
C GLU A 296 12.50 14.12 -21.84
N ILE A 297 13.46 15.04 -21.73
CA ILE A 297 13.11 16.44 -21.44
C ILE A 297 12.32 17.07 -22.58
N THR A 298 12.59 16.69 -23.84
CA THR A 298 11.80 17.16 -24.99
C THR A 298 10.35 16.72 -24.87
N GLY A 299 10.10 15.47 -24.44
CA GLY A 299 8.76 14.96 -24.18
C GLY A 299 8.05 15.68 -23.04
N ILE A 300 8.78 15.94 -21.93
CA ILE A 300 8.24 16.68 -20.78
C ILE A 300 7.94 18.13 -21.16
N ILE A 301 8.86 18.83 -21.84
CA ILE A 301 8.66 20.20 -22.34
C ILE A 301 7.43 20.28 -23.25
N ALA A 302 7.21 19.29 -24.12
CA ALA A 302 6.02 19.25 -24.98
C ALA A 302 4.71 19.12 -24.19
N HIS A 303 4.71 18.34 -23.11
CA HIS A 303 3.58 18.24 -22.20
C HIS A 303 3.31 19.57 -21.49
N GLU A 304 4.34 20.15 -20.89
CA GLU A 304 4.24 21.42 -20.16
C GLU A 304 3.82 22.57 -21.07
N LEU A 305 4.41 22.71 -22.27
CA LEU A 305 4.00 23.74 -23.22
C LEU A 305 2.61 23.49 -23.81
N SER A 306 2.13 22.24 -23.82
CA SER A 306 0.75 21.95 -24.19
C SER A 306 -0.25 22.53 -23.19
N HIS A 307 0.10 22.65 -21.90
CA HIS A 307 -0.70 23.42 -20.94
C HIS A 307 -0.71 24.92 -21.25
N THR A 308 0.39 25.47 -21.78
CA THR A 308 0.46 26.87 -22.21
C THR A 308 -0.37 27.13 -23.47
N ARG A 309 -0.40 26.15 -24.40
CA ARG A 309 -1.31 26.17 -25.55
C ARG A 309 -2.76 26.07 -25.10
N GLY A 310 -3.01 25.25 -24.09
CA GLY A 310 -4.31 24.99 -23.50
C GLY A 310 -5.11 23.91 -24.19
N ALA A 311 -6.07 23.35 -23.45
CA ALA A 311 -7.13 22.50 -24.01
C ALA A 311 -7.97 23.27 -25.05
N ILE A 312 -8.27 24.53 -24.77
CA ILE A 312 -8.86 25.48 -25.73
C ILE A 312 -7.70 26.26 -26.36
N LYS A 313 -7.60 26.23 -27.70
CA LYS A 313 -6.45 26.79 -28.43
C LYS A 313 -6.20 28.26 -28.03
N ASN A 314 -4.99 28.54 -27.55
CA ASN A 314 -4.51 29.85 -27.08
C ASN A 314 -5.11 30.33 -25.74
N ILE A 315 -5.75 29.46 -24.97
CA ILE A 315 -6.22 29.74 -23.61
C ILE A 315 -5.42 28.83 -22.67
N PRO A 316 -4.36 29.32 -22.02
CA PRO A 316 -3.54 28.49 -21.13
C PRO A 316 -4.40 27.83 -20.05
N ASP A 317 -4.03 26.60 -19.69
CA ASP A 317 -4.75 25.87 -18.64
C ASP A 317 -4.71 26.62 -17.30
N THR A 318 -3.65 27.41 -17.04
CA THR A 318 -3.56 28.31 -15.88
C THR A 318 -4.69 29.35 -15.85
N LEU A 319 -5.06 29.92 -17.00
CA LEU A 319 -6.19 30.84 -17.13
C LEU A 319 -7.52 30.12 -16.92
N THR A 320 -7.67 28.91 -17.49
CA THR A 320 -8.87 28.09 -17.30
C THR A 320 -9.10 27.79 -15.82
N LEU A 321 -8.04 27.45 -15.07
CA LEU A 321 -8.12 27.21 -13.62
C LEU A 321 -8.46 28.49 -12.84
N THR A 322 -7.92 29.65 -13.22
CA THR A 322 -8.31 30.94 -12.63
C THR A 322 -9.79 31.23 -12.86
N ILE A 323 -10.32 30.98 -14.07
CA ILE A 323 -11.75 31.15 -14.36
C ILE A 323 -12.61 30.18 -13.55
N ILE A 324 -12.24 28.90 -13.47
CA ILE A 324 -12.97 27.90 -12.68
C ILE A 324 -13.02 28.30 -11.19
N SER A 325 -11.89 28.75 -10.63
CA SER A 325 -11.84 29.21 -9.24
C SER A 325 -12.66 30.49 -9.01
N THR A 326 -12.70 31.42 -9.97
CA THR A 326 -13.62 32.58 -9.91
C THR A 326 -15.09 32.13 -9.94
N ILE A 327 -15.47 31.20 -10.82
CA ILE A 327 -16.83 30.67 -10.88
C ILE A 327 -17.19 29.98 -9.56
N GLN A 328 -16.27 29.21 -8.97
CA GLN A 328 -16.47 28.59 -7.67
C GLN A 328 -16.74 29.63 -6.57
N LEU A 329 -15.94 30.69 -6.50
CA LEU A 329 -16.16 31.77 -5.54
C LEU A 329 -17.49 32.48 -5.74
N LEU A 330 -17.92 32.70 -6.99
CA LEU A 330 -19.23 33.29 -7.30
C LEU A 330 -20.39 32.36 -6.89
N LEU A 331 -20.25 31.04 -7.10
CA LEU A 331 -21.25 30.06 -6.66
C LEU A 331 -21.33 30.00 -5.13
N PHE A 332 -20.18 30.02 -4.44
CA PHE A 332 -20.14 30.07 -2.99
C PHE A 332 -20.77 31.34 -2.46
N TRP A 333 -20.51 32.48 -3.09
CA TRP A 333 -21.18 33.75 -2.76
C TRP A 333 -22.70 33.64 -2.92
N LEU A 334 -23.18 33.13 -4.06
CA LEU A 334 -24.61 32.97 -4.34
C LEU A 334 -25.31 32.02 -3.36
N LEU A 335 -24.64 30.95 -2.95
CA LEU A 335 -25.15 29.95 -2.01
C LEU A 335 -25.00 30.39 -0.54
N GLY A 336 -24.31 31.50 -0.27
CA GLY A 336 -23.94 31.91 1.09
C GLY A 336 -23.00 30.92 1.78
N TRP A 337 -22.20 30.16 1.01
CA TRP A 337 -21.28 29.15 1.52
C TRP A 337 -19.90 29.73 1.78
N PRO A 338 -19.17 29.28 2.81
CA PRO A 338 -17.83 29.80 3.14
C PRO A 338 -16.89 29.75 1.93
N ALA A 339 -16.12 30.81 1.69
CA ALA A 339 -15.14 30.82 0.60
C ALA A 339 -13.94 29.93 0.91
N THR A 340 -13.47 29.98 2.15
CA THR A 340 -12.25 29.36 2.66
C THR A 340 -12.43 28.94 4.12
N VAL A 341 -11.43 28.26 4.70
CA VAL A 341 -11.41 28.00 6.15
C VAL A 341 -11.32 29.29 6.97
N TYR A 342 -10.73 30.37 6.42
CA TYR A 342 -10.55 31.65 7.11
C TYR A 342 -11.88 32.37 7.40
N ASP A 343 -12.93 32.05 6.65
CA ASP A 343 -14.29 32.55 6.90
C ASP A 343 -14.75 32.19 8.32
N TYR A 344 -14.37 31.02 8.84
CA TYR A 344 -14.67 30.60 10.21
C TYR A 344 -13.84 31.32 11.29
N THR A 345 -12.72 31.95 10.89
CA THR A 345 -11.89 32.78 11.79
C THR A 345 -12.42 34.21 11.82
N PHE A 346 -12.60 34.79 10.63
CA PHE A 346 -12.89 36.20 10.51
C PHE A 346 -14.39 36.48 10.50
N ASN A 347 -15.26 35.56 10.11
CA ASN A 347 -16.72 35.72 10.09
C ASN A 347 -17.47 34.51 10.68
N PRO A 348 -17.21 34.13 11.95
CA PRO A 348 -17.73 32.90 12.55
C PRO A 348 -19.26 32.83 12.58
N GLU A 349 -19.94 33.95 12.83
CA GLU A 349 -21.40 34.01 12.95
C GLU A 349 -22.13 33.91 11.61
N GLY A 350 -21.44 34.23 10.50
CA GLY A 350 -22.03 34.21 9.16
C GLY A 350 -21.95 32.86 8.44
N GLN A 351 -21.53 31.78 9.12
CA GLN A 351 -21.30 30.49 8.48
C GLN A 351 -22.54 29.58 8.52
N PRO A 352 -23.01 29.05 7.38
CA PRO A 352 -24.26 28.27 7.30
C PRO A 352 -24.17 26.87 7.90
N PHE A 353 -22.96 26.35 8.13
CA PHE A 353 -22.72 25.03 8.71
C PHE A 353 -21.35 24.97 9.39
N PRO A 354 -21.11 24.01 10.31
CA PRO A 354 -19.83 23.85 11.01
C PRO A 354 -18.65 23.53 10.08
N LEU A 355 -17.44 23.87 10.53
CA LEU A 355 -16.19 23.67 9.77
C LEU A 355 -15.99 22.23 9.28
N TRP A 356 -16.35 21.20 10.06
CA TRP A 356 -16.18 19.81 9.62
C TRP A 356 -17.07 19.45 8.42
N VAL A 357 -18.28 20.05 8.33
CA VAL A 357 -19.16 19.89 7.17
C VAL A 357 -18.53 20.57 5.95
N PHE A 358 -17.97 21.78 6.13
CA PHE A 358 -17.22 22.48 5.09
C PHE A 358 -16.06 21.65 4.54
N LEU A 359 -15.27 21.01 5.42
CA LEU A 359 -14.16 20.16 5.02
C LEU A 359 -14.64 18.95 4.18
N LEU A 360 -15.74 18.31 4.58
CA LEU A 360 -16.33 17.19 3.82
C LEU A 360 -16.85 17.62 2.45
N ILE A 361 -17.56 18.75 2.37
CA ILE A 361 -18.03 19.33 1.11
C ILE A 361 -16.84 19.66 0.21
N ASN A 362 -15.77 20.27 0.75
CA ASN A 362 -14.57 20.60 -0.03
C ASN A 362 -13.80 19.36 -0.50
N ILE A 363 -13.74 18.28 0.28
CA ILE A 363 -13.16 17.02 -0.19
C ILE A 363 -13.97 16.48 -1.38
N GLY A 364 -15.30 16.47 -1.28
CA GLY A 364 -16.19 16.07 -2.38
C GLY A 364 -16.03 16.94 -3.62
N LEU A 365 -15.99 18.26 -3.45
CA LEU A 365 -15.78 19.22 -4.53
C LEU A 365 -14.39 19.09 -5.15
N SER A 366 -13.35 18.84 -4.35
CA SER A 366 -11.99 18.61 -4.83
C SER A 366 -11.91 17.39 -5.75
N VAL A 367 -12.63 16.30 -5.43
CA VAL A 367 -12.72 15.13 -6.32
C VAL A 367 -13.34 15.53 -7.68
N ILE A 368 -14.36 16.39 -7.69
CA ILE A 368 -14.98 16.89 -8.92
C ILE A 368 -14.00 17.79 -9.69
N ILE A 369 -13.36 18.75 -9.03
CA ILE A 369 -12.37 19.65 -9.63
C ILE A 369 -11.19 18.85 -10.21
N TYR A 370 -10.71 17.84 -9.51
CA TYR A 370 -9.64 16.98 -10.01
C TYR A 370 -10.03 16.20 -11.26
N VAL A 371 -11.31 15.88 -11.49
CA VAL A 371 -11.74 15.33 -12.80
C VAL A 371 -11.50 16.36 -13.91
N PHE A 372 -11.79 17.64 -13.69
CA PHE A 372 -11.49 18.70 -14.66
C PHE A 372 -9.99 18.89 -14.88
N VAL A 373 -9.21 18.93 -13.80
CA VAL A 373 -7.73 19.02 -13.89
C VAL A 373 -7.17 17.86 -14.71
N ARG A 374 -7.63 16.62 -14.45
CA ARG A 374 -7.22 15.45 -15.23
C ARG A 374 -7.64 15.49 -16.69
N ILE A 375 -8.73 16.18 -17.03
CA ILE A 375 -9.10 16.41 -18.42
C ILE A 375 -8.06 17.30 -19.10
N LEU A 376 -7.62 18.37 -18.43
CA LEU A 376 -6.55 19.26 -18.93
C LEU A 376 -5.23 18.49 -19.11
N GLU A 377 -4.86 17.66 -18.12
CA GLU A 377 -3.73 16.73 -18.22
C GLU A 377 -3.83 15.80 -19.44
N GLY A 378 -5.01 15.19 -19.64
CA GLY A 378 -5.26 14.32 -20.80
C GLY A 378 -5.17 15.06 -22.15
N PHE A 379 -5.51 16.35 -22.19
CA PHE A 379 -5.31 17.18 -23.38
C PHE A 379 -3.83 17.47 -23.62
N ALA A 380 -3.06 17.80 -22.59
CA ALA A 380 -1.62 18.03 -22.70
C ALA A 380 -0.86 16.77 -23.16
N ASP A 381 -1.22 15.63 -22.58
CA ASP A 381 -0.76 14.30 -22.99
C ASP A 381 -1.09 14.03 -24.47
N LEU A 382 -2.34 14.20 -24.88
CA LEU A 382 -2.77 13.97 -26.26
C LEU A 382 -2.08 14.90 -27.26
N ASN A 383 -1.87 16.18 -26.91
CA ASN A 383 -1.19 17.14 -27.77
C ASN A 383 0.29 16.78 -27.94
N SER A 384 0.98 16.40 -26.86
CA SER A 384 2.37 15.90 -26.91
C SER A 384 2.51 14.68 -27.81
N LYS A 385 1.53 13.77 -27.74
CA LYS A 385 1.47 12.61 -28.62
C LYS A 385 1.27 13.00 -30.09
N ARG A 386 0.33 13.90 -30.37
CA ARG A 386 -0.01 14.34 -31.75
C ARG A 386 1.20 14.93 -32.49
N VAL A 387 2.11 15.56 -31.76
CA VAL A 387 3.36 16.10 -32.33
C VAL A 387 4.51 15.08 -32.39
N GLY A 388 4.21 13.79 -32.19
CA GLY A 388 5.17 12.69 -32.31
C GLY A 388 6.08 12.50 -31.10
N LEU A 389 5.78 13.11 -29.95
CA LEU A 389 6.63 13.07 -28.74
C LEU A 389 6.09 12.12 -27.64
N GLY A 390 5.13 11.25 -27.97
CA GLY A 390 4.52 10.35 -26.99
C GLY A 390 5.50 9.32 -26.39
N ASN A 391 6.45 8.80 -27.17
CA ASN A 391 7.47 7.86 -26.67
C ASN A 391 8.44 8.53 -25.70
N GLN A 392 8.85 9.75 -26.03
CA GLN A 392 9.70 10.62 -25.22
C GLN A 392 9.05 10.92 -23.87
N LEU A 393 7.78 11.33 -23.88
CA LEU A 393 7.03 11.59 -22.65
C LEU A 393 6.86 10.31 -21.81
N ALA A 394 6.58 9.17 -22.44
CA ALA A 394 6.48 7.89 -21.73
C ALA A 394 7.81 7.48 -21.06
N LYS A 395 8.97 7.78 -21.67
CA LYS A 395 10.28 7.58 -21.04
C LYS A 395 10.49 8.50 -19.83
N GLY A 396 10.07 9.75 -19.92
CA GLY A 396 10.12 10.72 -18.82
C GLY A 396 9.24 10.31 -17.65
N LEU A 397 8.00 9.86 -17.93
CA LEU A 397 7.08 9.34 -16.93
C LEU A 397 7.62 8.10 -16.21
N TYR A 398 8.23 7.16 -16.94
CA TYR A 398 8.90 6.00 -16.32
C TYR A 398 10.06 6.43 -15.41
N ASN A 399 10.85 7.43 -15.83
CA ASN A 399 11.96 7.96 -15.03
C ASN A 399 11.49 8.60 -13.73
N LEU A 400 10.47 9.46 -13.81
CA LEU A 400 9.88 10.13 -12.65
C LEU A 400 9.30 9.13 -11.66
N GLU A 401 8.52 8.16 -12.14
CA GLU A 401 7.95 7.12 -11.27
C GLU A 401 9.04 6.24 -10.64
N GLY A 402 10.15 5.99 -11.36
CA GLY A 402 11.33 5.28 -10.87
C GLY A 402 12.03 6.02 -9.74
N PHE A 403 12.16 7.34 -9.87
CA PHE A 403 12.75 8.22 -8.87
C PHE A 403 11.92 8.24 -7.56
N TYR A 404 10.58 8.34 -7.67
CA TYR A 404 9.68 8.46 -6.51
C TYR A 404 9.18 7.12 -5.92
N SER A 405 9.66 5.96 -6.39
CA SER A 405 9.04 4.66 -6.06
C SER A 405 9.16 4.25 -4.59
N ARG A 406 10.27 4.59 -3.93
CA ARG A 406 10.54 4.25 -2.52
C ARG A 406 10.74 5.44 -1.58
N GLY A 407 10.65 6.68 -2.09
CA GLY A 407 10.78 7.91 -1.30
C GLY A 407 9.45 8.56 -0.89
N ARG A 408 8.30 8.05 -1.34
CA ARG A 408 6.98 8.63 -1.00
C ARG A 408 6.46 8.06 0.33
N GLU A 409 6.65 8.80 1.41
CA GLU A 409 5.93 8.58 2.68
C GLU A 409 4.91 9.70 2.88
N ILE A 410 3.63 9.34 3.03
CA ILE A 410 2.55 10.28 3.40
C ILE A 410 2.48 11.52 2.48
N GLY A 411 2.73 11.34 1.18
CA GLY A 411 2.64 12.43 0.19
C GLY A 411 3.81 13.43 0.19
N LEU A 412 4.82 13.23 1.05
CA LEU A 412 6.09 13.95 1.02
C LEU A 412 7.19 13.04 0.47
N ASP A 413 8.11 13.61 -0.31
CA ASP A 413 9.30 12.89 -0.75
C ASP A 413 10.36 12.95 0.34
N THR A 414 10.48 11.88 1.12
CA THR A 414 11.44 11.79 2.23
C THR A 414 12.88 11.81 1.75
N MET A 415 13.13 11.49 0.48
CA MET A 415 14.44 11.66 -0.16
C MET A 415 14.87 13.13 -0.14
N LEU A 416 13.96 14.06 -0.45
CA LEU A 416 14.26 15.50 -0.47
C LEU A 416 14.49 16.08 0.93
N LEU A 417 14.03 15.37 1.97
CA LEU A 417 14.17 15.76 3.37
C LEU A 417 15.37 15.09 4.07
N SER A 418 15.97 14.07 3.46
CA SER A 418 17.14 13.35 3.97
C SER A 418 18.47 13.99 3.53
N ASP A 419 19.58 13.65 4.20
CA ASP A 419 20.95 13.92 3.73
C ASP A 419 21.53 12.75 2.92
N GLU A 420 20.92 11.58 2.97
CA GLU A 420 21.41 10.41 2.26
C GLU A 420 21.08 10.50 0.76
N GLU A 421 21.96 9.96 -0.07
CA GLU A 421 21.69 9.75 -1.50
C GLU A 421 21.25 8.30 -1.76
N ILE A 422 20.41 8.10 -2.77
CA ILE A 422 19.99 6.75 -3.18
C ILE A 422 21.20 6.01 -3.75
N SER A 423 21.51 4.83 -3.20
CA SER A 423 22.60 4.00 -3.73
C SER A 423 22.29 3.49 -5.14
N GLU A 424 23.31 3.25 -5.97
CA GLU A 424 23.13 2.74 -7.33
C GLU A 424 22.40 1.38 -7.36
N ASN A 425 22.65 0.50 -6.38
CA ASN A 425 21.94 -0.79 -6.27
C ASN A 425 20.45 -0.60 -5.95
N THR A 426 20.13 0.33 -5.04
CA THR A 426 18.73 0.70 -4.73
C THR A 426 18.06 1.32 -5.96
N LYS A 427 18.77 2.19 -6.70
CA LYS A 427 18.27 2.79 -7.93
C LYS A 427 17.96 1.75 -9.01
N LYS A 428 18.85 0.79 -9.26
CA LYS A 428 18.60 -0.35 -10.17
C LYS A 428 17.35 -1.13 -9.78
N THR A 429 17.15 -1.37 -8.49
CA THR A 429 15.98 -2.09 -7.97
C THR A 429 14.71 -1.26 -8.13
N ASN A 430 14.74 0.01 -7.75
CA ASN A 430 13.61 0.94 -7.86
C ASN A 430 13.08 1.03 -9.29
N TYR A 431 13.95 1.16 -10.29
CA TYR A 431 13.55 1.28 -11.68
C TYR A 431 13.00 -0.04 -12.25
N ALA A 432 13.56 -1.19 -11.85
CA ALA A 432 13.04 -2.50 -12.24
C ALA A 432 11.67 -2.77 -11.61
N ASP A 433 11.51 -2.47 -10.33
CA ASP A 433 10.26 -2.61 -9.59
C ASP A 433 9.19 -1.67 -10.15
N THR A 434 9.55 -0.42 -10.49
CA THR A 434 8.65 0.52 -11.17
C THR A 434 8.20 -0.03 -12.52
N ALA A 435 9.10 -0.67 -13.28
CA ALA A 435 8.75 -1.23 -14.58
C ALA A 435 7.65 -2.30 -14.45
N GLN A 436 7.83 -3.21 -13.49
CA GLN A 436 6.86 -4.25 -13.14
C GLN A 436 5.57 -3.67 -12.55
N TYR A 437 5.67 -2.70 -11.64
CA TYR A 437 4.54 -2.01 -11.03
C TYR A 437 3.64 -1.36 -12.10
N LEU A 438 4.22 -0.62 -13.04
CA LEU A 438 3.48 0.02 -14.11
C LEU A 438 2.82 -1.03 -15.02
N LYS A 439 3.54 -2.05 -15.50
CA LYS A 439 2.96 -3.13 -16.32
C LYS A 439 1.81 -3.84 -15.61
N LYS A 440 1.98 -4.18 -14.34
CA LYS A 440 0.96 -4.83 -13.50
C LYS A 440 -0.30 -3.98 -13.35
N ASN A 441 -0.15 -2.67 -13.14
CA ASN A 441 -1.29 -1.76 -13.00
C ASN A 441 -1.92 -1.35 -14.34
N MET A 442 -1.20 -1.43 -15.46
CA MET A 442 -1.80 -1.35 -16.80
C MET A 442 -2.72 -2.55 -17.07
N HIS A 443 -2.35 -3.74 -16.58
CA HIS A 443 -3.12 -4.96 -16.76
C HIS A 443 -4.26 -5.09 -15.75
N TYR A 444 -4.01 -4.88 -14.46
CA TYR A 444 -5.01 -5.07 -13.41
C TYR A 444 -4.75 -4.19 -12.18
N PRO A 445 -5.15 -2.90 -12.21
CA PRO A 445 -4.93 -2.00 -11.09
C PRO A 445 -5.76 -2.41 -9.86
N LYS A 446 -5.17 -2.29 -8.66
CA LYS A 446 -5.88 -2.61 -7.40
C LYS A 446 -6.97 -1.57 -7.14
N ARG A 447 -8.11 -1.99 -6.57
CA ARG A 447 -9.23 -1.08 -6.24
C ARG A 447 -8.82 0.05 -5.30
N LEU A 448 -7.99 -0.25 -4.30
CA LEU A 448 -7.53 0.77 -3.37
C LEU A 448 -6.66 1.82 -4.07
N THR A 449 -5.80 1.41 -4.99
CA THR A 449 -4.99 2.31 -5.82
C THR A 449 -5.85 3.19 -6.73
N LEU A 450 -6.95 2.65 -7.28
CA LEU A 450 -7.90 3.45 -8.04
C LEU A 450 -8.64 4.47 -7.16
N LEU A 451 -9.07 4.07 -5.96
CA LEU A 451 -9.72 4.96 -5.00
C LEU A 451 -8.79 6.06 -4.50
N SER A 452 -7.55 5.71 -4.13
CA SER A 452 -6.57 6.68 -3.66
C SER A 452 -6.24 7.71 -4.74
N ASN A 453 -6.23 7.30 -6.02
CA ASN A 453 -6.03 8.24 -7.11
C ASN A 453 -7.17 9.26 -7.25
N LEU A 454 -8.39 9.03 -6.74
CA LEU A 454 -9.47 10.05 -6.78
C LEU A 454 -9.09 11.36 -6.08
N LEU A 455 -8.14 11.30 -5.14
CA LEU A 455 -7.63 12.46 -4.41
C LEU A 455 -6.37 13.08 -5.04
N ASN A 456 -5.95 12.63 -6.23
CA ASN A 456 -4.78 13.16 -6.94
C ASN A 456 -5.20 13.99 -8.16
N SER A 457 -4.51 15.11 -8.40
CA SER A 457 -4.74 15.96 -9.59
C SER A 457 -4.32 15.29 -10.90
N HIS A 458 -3.25 14.49 -10.89
CA HIS A 458 -2.77 13.79 -12.09
C HIS A 458 -3.38 12.39 -12.24
N PRO A 459 -3.72 11.96 -13.47
CA PRO A 459 -4.05 10.57 -13.73
C PRO A 459 -2.87 9.66 -13.36
N PRO A 460 -3.12 8.38 -13.01
CA PRO A 460 -2.04 7.45 -12.73
C PRO A 460 -1.09 7.31 -13.92
N THR A 461 0.21 7.25 -13.65
CA THR A 461 1.28 7.15 -14.66
C THR A 461 1.04 6.02 -15.67
N TYR A 462 0.52 4.87 -15.21
CA TYR A 462 0.21 3.74 -16.09
C TYR A 462 -0.97 4.00 -17.05
N HIS A 463 -1.94 4.86 -16.69
CA HIS A 463 -2.99 5.30 -17.63
C HIS A 463 -2.43 6.28 -18.68
N ARG A 464 -1.60 7.23 -18.23
CA ARG A 464 -0.95 8.22 -19.12
C ARG A 464 -0.07 7.53 -20.16
N ILE A 465 0.75 6.57 -19.74
CA ILE A 465 1.59 5.79 -20.66
C ILE A 465 0.74 4.98 -21.65
N ILE A 466 -0.40 4.40 -21.23
CA ILE A 466 -1.34 3.77 -22.16
C ILE A 466 -1.89 4.79 -23.17
N SER A 467 -2.24 6.00 -22.72
CA SER A 467 -2.69 7.10 -23.57
C SER A 467 -1.62 7.46 -24.61
N MET A 468 -0.34 7.49 -24.21
CA MET A 468 0.80 7.78 -25.10
C MET A 468 0.97 6.73 -26.20
N TYR A 469 0.86 5.45 -25.85
CA TYR A 469 1.05 4.36 -26.82
C TYR A 469 -0.22 3.87 -27.52
N GLY A 470 -1.39 4.42 -27.18
CA GLY A 470 -2.68 4.07 -27.81
C GLY A 470 -2.65 4.18 -29.34
N GLU A 471 -3.40 3.35 -30.04
CA GLU A 471 -3.59 3.49 -31.49
C GLU A 471 -4.83 4.33 -31.76
N GLU A 472 -5.06 4.81 -32.98
CA GLU A 472 -6.20 5.68 -33.31
C GLU A 472 -7.56 5.13 -32.80
N LYS A 473 -7.83 3.83 -33.03
CA LYS A 473 -9.05 3.14 -32.56
C LYS A 473 -9.10 2.90 -31.04
N THR A 474 -7.95 2.90 -30.37
CA THR A 474 -7.82 2.63 -28.94
C THR A 474 -7.35 3.84 -28.14
N GLN A 475 -7.24 5.01 -28.77
CA GLN A 475 -6.79 6.24 -28.13
C GLN A 475 -7.75 6.61 -27.00
N LEU A 476 -7.19 6.88 -25.83
CA LEU A 476 -7.96 7.42 -24.72
C LEU A 476 -8.26 8.89 -25.01
N LYS A 477 -9.55 9.24 -24.94
CA LYS A 477 -9.97 10.64 -24.93
C LYS A 477 -9.68 11.24 -23.55
N PRO A 478 -9.40 12.54 -23.43
CA PRO A 478 -9.10 13.18 -22.15
C PRO A 478 -10.17 12.94 -21.07
N LEU A 479 -11.45 13.02 -21.43
CA LEU A 479 -12.56 12.71 -20.53
C LEU A 479 -12.64 11.23 -20.13
N GLU A 480 -12.31 10.31 -21.04
CA GLU A 480 -12.29 8.88 -20.73
C GLU A 480 -11.17 8.56 -19.75
N GLU A 481 -10.00 9.17 -19.93
CA GLU A 481 -8.81 9.01 -19.08
C GLU A 481 -9.05 9.53 -17.66
N SER A 482 -9.68 10.70 -17.50
CA SER A 482 -9.91 11.33 -16.19
C SER A 482 -10.81 10.51 -15.26
N VAL A 483 -11.75 9.75 -15.83
CA VAL A 483 -12.72 8.92 -15.09
C VAL A 483 -12.32 7.44 -14.99
N LEU A 484 -11.16 7.04 -15.52
CA LEU A 484 -10.67 5.66 -15.39
C LEU A 484 -10.62 5.14 -13.94
N PRO A 485 -10.20 5.94 -12.94
CA PRO A 485 -10.23 5.49 -11.54
C PRO A 485 -11.62 4.99 -11.09
N ILE A 486 -12.69 5.63 -11.55
CA ILE A 486 -14.08 5.24 -11.25
C ILE A 486 -14.53 4.09 -12.17
N SER A 487 -14.30 4.23 -13.47
CA SER A 487 -14.80 3.27 -14.46
C SER A 487 -14.17 1.87 -14.32
N LEU A 488 -12.94 1.80 -13.82
CA LEU A 488 -12.18 0.56 -13.59
C LEU A 488 -12.42 -0.06 -12.21
N MET A 489 -13.40 0.40 -11.42
CA MET A 489 -13.70 -0.19 -10.10
C MET A 489 -14.17 -1.66 -10.16
N THR A 490 -14.80 -2.07 -11.25
CA THR A 490 -15.26 -3.46 -11.46
C THR A 490 -14.16 -4.34 -12.04
N LYS A 491 -14.11 -5.63 -11.63
CA LYS A 491 -13.11 -6.59 -12.16
C LYS A 491 -13.21 -6.76 -13.68
N MET A 492 -14.43 -6.69 -14.21
CA MET A 492 -14.74 -6.84 -15.62
C MET A 492 -14.18 -5.67 -16.44
N ASN A 493 -14.44 -4.43 -16.03
CA ASN A 493 -13.99 -3.26 -16.77
C ASN A 493 -12.45 -3.19 -16.84
N ARG A 494 -11.74 -3.57 -15.76
CA ARG A 494 -10.27 -3.67 -15.77
C ARG A 494 -9.74 -4.61 -16.85
N ARG A 495 -10.36 -5.78 -16.99
CA ARG A 495 -9.90 -6.76 -17.98
C ARG A 495 -10.20 -6.36 -19.41
N ILE A 496 -11.39 -5.80 -19.66
CA ILE A 496 -11.73 -5.25 -20.97
C ILE A 496 -10.73 -4.15 -21.35
N PHE A 497 -10.43 -3.27 -20.41
CA PHE A 497 -9.44 -2.21 -20.60
C PHE A 497 -8.05 -2.77 -20.90
N ALA A 498 -7.56 -3.71 -20.10
CA ALA A 498 -6.25 -4.34 -20.32
C ALA A 498 -6.13 -4.99 -21.71
N GLN A 499 -7.16 -5.72 -22.15
CA GLN A 499 -7.21 -6.34 -23.47
C GLN A 499 -7.25 -5.31 -24.60
N LYS A 500 -8.11 -4.27 -24.47
CA LYS A 500 -8.21 -3.17 -25.44
C LYS A 500 -6.85 -2.48 -25.67
N HIS A 501 -6.03 -2.38 -24.62
CA HIS A 501 -4.76 -1.65 -24.65
C HIS A 501 -3.51 -2.56 -24.67
N LYS A 502 -3.64 -3.83 -25.03
CA LYS A 502 -2.51 -4.79 -25.03
C LYS A 502 -1.32 -4.31 -25.85
N LYS A 503 -1.53 -3.80 -27.07
CA LYS A 503 -0.45 -3.26 -27.92
C LYS A 503 0.29 -2.09 -27.27
N ALA A 504 -0.43 -1.20 -26.57
CA ALA A 504 0.18 -0.10 -25.84
C ALA A 504 1.07 -0.61 -24.69
N GLN A 505 0.65 -1.68 -24.01
CA GLN A 505 1.46 -2.33 -22.98
C GLN A 505 2.72 -3.00 -23.55
N GLU A 506 2.67 -3.57 -24.74
CA GLU A 506 3.86 -4.15 -25.39
C GLU A 506 4.85 -3.07 -25.84
N LYS A 507 4.36 -1.93 -26.36
CA LYS A 507 5.21 -0.76 -26.63
C LYS A 507 5.89 -0.23 -25.36
N TYR A 508 5.14 -0.14 -24.26
CA TYR A 508 5.70 0.21 -22.96
C TYR A 508 6.77 -0.79 -22.50
N ARG A 509 6.49 -2.10 -22.59
CA ARG A 509 7.43 -3.16 -22.27
C ARG A 509 8.74 -3.03 -23.06
N ALA A 510 8.66 -2.83 -24.36
CA ALA A 510 9.84 -2.64 -25.21
C ALA A 510 10.64 -1.40 -24.80
N MET A 511 9.95 -0.27 -24.58
CA MET A 511 10.60 0.98 -24.15
C MET A 511 11.27 0.85 -22.79
N ALA A 512 10.58 0.30 -21.79
CA ALA A 512 11.09 0.17 -20.43
C ALA A 512 12.33 -0.73 -20.41
N ASN A 513 12.28 -1.87 -21.10
CA ASN A 513 13.42 -2.78 -21.25
C ASN A 513 14.63 -2.10 -21.86
N LEU A 514 14.47 -1.49 -23.04
CA LEU A 514 15.57 -0.81 -23.72
C LEU A 514 16.19 0.28 -22.84
N LYS A 515 15.34 1.11 -22.22
CA LYS A 515 15.78 2.21 -21.38
C LYS A 515 16.54 1.73 -20.14
N TYR A 516 16.01 0.75 -19.42
CA TYR A 516 16.67 0.22 -18.22
C TYR A 516 18.05 -0.34 -18.53
N LYS A 517 18.14 -1.14 -19.61
CA LYS A 517 19.40 -1.74 -20.06
C LYS A 517 20.45 -0.67 -20.40
N VAL A 518 20.06 0.36 -21.16
CA VAL A 518 20.94 1.49 -21.50
C VAL A 518 21.33 2.29 -20.25
N MET A 519 20.37 2.58 -19.38
CA MET A 519 20.57 3.42 -18.19
C MET A 519 21.55 2.79 -17.18
N PHE A 520 21.52 1.47 -17.02
CA PHE A 520 22.34 0.76 -16.04
C PHE A 520 23.45 -0.10 -16.67
N ASN A 521 23.64 0.01 -17.98
CA ASN A 521 24.62 -0.76 -18.77
C ASN A 521 24.49 -2.28 -18.52
N ILE A 522 23.28 -2.80 -18.68
CA ILE A 522 22.94 -4.23 -18.51
C ILE A 522 22.53 -4.80 -19.87
N ASP A 523 23.37 -5.64 -20.46
CA ASP A 523 23.08 -6.26 -21.75
C ASP A 523 21.99 -7.33 -21.64
N ASP A 524 22.11 -8.21 -20.63
CA ASP A 524 21.22 -9.33 -20.36
C ASP A 524 20.71 -9.27 -18.92
N TYR A 525 19.44 -8.96 -18.77
CA TYR A 525 18.78 -8.87 -17.47
C TYR A 525 18.58 -10.23 -16.80
N SER A 526 18.44 -11.30 -17.58
CA SER A 526 18.32 -12.65 -17.03
C SER A 526 19.60 -13.07 -16.32
N ARG A 527 20.76 -12.78 -16.92
CA ARG A 527 22.08 -12.99 -16.30
C ARG A 527 22.27 -12.13 -15.05
N TYR A 528 21.82 -10.88 -15.10
CA TYR A 528 21.83 -10.01 -13.91
C TYR A 528 20.99 -10.58 -12.76
N LEU A 529 19.78 -11.09 -13.03
CA LEU A 529 18.93 -11.72 -12.01
C LEU A 529 19.53 -13.02 -11.48
N ASP A 530 20.20 -13.80 -12.32
CA ASP A 530 20.89 -15.03 -11.94
C ASP A 530 22.06 -14.72 -10.98
N ASN A 531 22.86 -13.69 -11.28
CA ASN A 531 23.91 -13.21 -10.39
C ASN A 531 23.38 -12.73 -9.02
N LEU A 532 22.13 -12.25 -8.95
CA LEU A 532 21.44 -11.88 -7.71
C LEU A 532 20.74 -13.06 -7.01
N ASN A 533 20.97 -14.29 -7.50
CA ASN A 533 20.35 -15.54 -7.03
C ASN A 533 18.83 -15.45 -6.93
N LYS A 534 18.15 -14.77 -7.87
CA LYS A 534 16.70 -14.50 -7.76
C LYS A 534 15.82 -15.75 -7.82
N LYS A 535 16.30 -16.86 -8.39
CA LYS A 535 15.58 -18.15 -8.39
C LYS A 535 15.32 -18.69 -6.97
N GLU A 536 16.18 -18.35 -6.00
CA GLU A 536 16.03 -18.80 -4.62
C GLU A 536 14.73 -18.30 -3.97
N LEU A 537 14.21 -17.16 -4.41
CA LEU A 537 12.94 -16.60 -3.91
C LEU A 537 11.76 -17.56 -4.09
N PHE A 538 11.88 -18.53 -5.00
CA PHE A 538 10.82 -19.47 -5.32
C PHE A 538 11.19 -20.92 -5.01
N LYS A 539 12.28 -21.13 -4.25
CA LYS A 539 12.77 -22.47 -3.91
C LYS A 539 11.70 -23.29 -3.18
N GLN A 540 10.82 -22.62 -2.43
CA GLN A 540 9.76 -23.24 -1.65
C GLN A 540 8.61 -23.76 -2.51
N GLU A 541 8.39 -23.19 -3.67
CA GLU A 541 7.29 -23.53 -4.57
C GLU A 541 7.68 -24.64 -5.55
N ILE A 542 8.98 -24.78 -5.84
CA ILE A 542 9.50 -25.81 -6.75
C ILE A 542 9.17 -27.21 -6.19
N GLY A 543 8.67 -28.07 -7.06
CA GLY A 543 8.25 -29.43 -6.74
C GLY A 543 6.79 -29.55 -6.30
N LYS A 544 6.12 -28.44 -5.95
CA LYS A 544 4.70 -28.45 -5.58
C LYS A 544 3.80 -28.52 -6.84
N ARG A 545 2.58 -29.01 -6.63
CA ARG A 545 1.55 -29.17 -7.68
C ARG A 545 0.54 -28.04 -7.57
N PHE A 546 0.15 -27.46 -8.70
CA PHE A 546 -0.75 -26.32 -8.74
C PHE A 546 -1.81 -26.45 -9.86
N ILE A 547 -2.94 -25.79 -9.66
CA ILE A 547 -3.76 -25.26 -10.74
C ILE A 547 -3.23 -23.86 -11.07
N PHE A 548 -2.75 -23.69 -12.28
CA PHE A 548 -2.41 -22.40 -12.87
C PHE A 548 -3.60 -21.89 -13.67
N ILE A 549 -4.02 -20.66 -13.39
CA ILE A 549 -5.04 -19.95 -14.14
C ILE A 549 -4.38 -18.77 -14.81
N ASP A 550 -4.23 -18.83 -16.13
CA ASP A 550 -3.78 -17.71 -16.94
C ASP A 550 -4.89 -16.65 -17.00
N LYS A 551 -4.62 -15.45 -16.47
CA LYS A 551 -5.61 -14.35 -16.43
C LYS A 551 -5.83 -13.73 -17.81
N GLU A 552 -4.89 -13.89 -18.73
CA GLU A 552 -4.93 -13.35 -20.07
C GLU A 552 -5.66 -14.29 -21.01
N SER A 553 -5.17 -15.52 -21.16
CA SER A 553 -5.73 -16.50 -22.09
C SER A 553 -6.96 -17.22 -21.54
N LEU A 554 -7.25 -17.06 -20.24
CA LEU A 554 -8.29 -17.81 -19.52
C LEU A 554 -8.10 -19.33 -19.61
N ARG A 555 -6.85 -19.79 -19.74
CA ARG A 555 -6.53 -21.21 -19.73
C ARG A 555 -6.30 -21.68 -18.31
N ILE A 556 -6.69 -22.92 -18.05
CA ILE A 556 -6.40 -23.61 -16.80
C ILE A 556 -5.39 -24.69 -17.14
N ILE A 557 -4.24 -24.66 -16.49
CA ILE A 557 -3.18 -25.65 -16.63
C ILE A 557 -2.99 -26.29 -15.26
N THR A 558 -3.04 -27.60 -15.21
CA THR A 558 -2.69 -28.37 -14.01
C THR A 558 -1.32 -28.96 -14.19
N GLY A 559 -0.45 -28.83 -13.18
CA GLY A 559 0.90 -29.35 -13.30
C GLY A 559 1.74 -29.22 -12.05
N LYS A 560 2.94 -29.78 -12.11
CA LYS A 560 4.00 -29.61 -11.11
C LYS A 560 4.91 -28.47 -11.54
N LEU A 561 5.21 -27.56 -10.61
CA LEU A 561 6.22 -26.53 -10.83
C LEU A 561 7.60 -27.20 -10.74
N VAL A 562 8.37 -27.19 -11.83
CA VAL A 562 9.68 -27.87 -11.90
C VAL A 562 10.84 -26.89 -11.73
N GLY A 563 10.64 -25.64 -12.16
CA GLY A 563 11.69 -24.63 -12.14
C GLY A 563 11.18 -23.25 -12.51
N ILE A 564 12.13 -22.31 -12.63
CA ILE A 564 11.88 -20.94 -13.03
C ILE A 564 12.87 -20.52 -14.08
N ARG A 565 12.32 -20.04 -15.19
CA ARG A 565 13.05 -19.38 -16.24
C ARG A 565 13.17 -17.89 -15.92
N LEU A 566 14.41 -17.42 -15.88
CA LEU A 566 14.70 -15.99 -15.85
C LEU A 566 14.63 -15.45 -17.27
N ASN A 567 13.83 -14.42 -17.47
CA ASN A 567 13.64 -13.78 -18.75
C ASN A 567 14.50 -12.52 -18.82
N ASP A 568 15.04 -12.26 -20.01
CA ASP A 568 15.67 -10.99 -20.34
C ASP A 568 14.60 -9.90 -20.58
N ASP A 569 13.79 -9.65 -19.56
CA ASP A 569 12.66 -8.73 -19.57
C ASP A 569 12.39 -8.16 -18.18
N ILE A 570 12.63 -6.87 -17.99
CA ILE A 570 12.44 -6.19 -16.71
C ILE A 570 10.99 -6.11 -16.27
N THR A 571 10.03 -6.14 -17.21
CA THR A 571 8.61 -6.02 -16.89
C THR A 571 8.00 -7.36 -16.51
N ASN A 572 8.57 -8.46 -17.04
CA ASN A 572 8.13 -9.84 -16.82
C ASN A 572 9.35 -10.77 -16.60
N PRO A 573 10.09 -10.56 -15.50
CA PRO A 573 11.40 -11.19 -15.28
C PRO A 573 11.39 -12.71 -15.08
N TYR A 574 10.23 -13.28 -14.77
CA TYR A 574 10.13 -14.67 -14.33
C TYR A 574 9.04 -15.40 -15.09
N SER A 575 9.32 -16.64 -15.47
CA SER A 575 8.34 -17.59 -15.98
C SER A 575 8.45 -18.92 -15.27
N PHE A 576 7.33 -19.49 -14.86
CA PHE A 576 7.27 -20.82 -14.28
C PHE A 576 7.45 -21.87 -15.35
N GLU A 577 8.26 -22.88 -15.03
CA GLU A 577 8.45 -24.09 -15.83
C GLU A 577 7.54 -25.17 -15.26
N ILE A 578 6.47 -25.47 -15.99
CA ILE A 578 5.39 -26.33 -15.51
C ILE A 578 5.44 -27.63 -16.28
N ARG A 579 5.49 -28.75 -15.57
CA ARG A 579 5.22 -30.07 -16.14
C ARG A 579 3.73 -30.34 -16.04
N PRO A 580 2.98 -30.38 -17.15
CA PRO A 580 1.54 -30.62 -17.10
C PRO A 580 1.22 -31.99 -16.49
N ILE A 581 0.21 -32.04 -15.64
CA ILE A 581 -0.30 -33.27 -15.03
C ILE A 581 -1.82 -33.22 -15.07
N ASN A 582 -2.46 -34.27 -15.59
CA ASN A 582 -3.90 -34.36 -15.59
C ASN A 582 -4.42 -34.83 -14.22
N PHE A 583 -5.03 -33.91 -13.47
CA PHE A 583 -5.65 -34.20 -12.16
C PHE A 583 -7.15 -34.58 -12.25
N ASN A 584 -7.75 -34.64 -13.44
CA ASN A 584 -9.19 -34.88 -13.60
C ASN A 584 -9.61 -36.32 -13.32
N LEU A 585 -10.67 -36.48 -12.52
CA LEU A 585 -11.36 -37.74 -12.37
C LEU A 585 -12.09 -38.11 -13.68
N PRO A 586 -12.17 -39.41 -14.02
CA PRO A 586 -12.97 -39.91 -15.13
C PRO A 586 -14.43 -39.41 -15.10
N GLU A 587 -14.99 -39.05 -16.26
CA GLU A 587 -16.35 -38.47 -16.35
C GLU A 587 -17.44 -39.36 -15.75
N ASN A 588 -17.31 -40.69 -15.91
CA ASN A 588 -18.24 -41.67 -15.36
C ASN A 588 -18.30 -41.59 -13.83
N ILE A 589 -17.16 -41.38 -13.16
CA ILE A 589 -17.07 -41.18 -11.71
C ILE A 589 -17.68 -39.82 -11.32
N VAL A 590 -17.34 -38.75 -12.05
CA VAL A 590 -17.86 -37.39 -11.80
C VAL A 590 -19.39 -37.32 -11.93
N LYS A 591 -19.97 -38.00 -12.93
CA LYS A 591 -21.44 -38.06 -13.14
C LYS A 591 -22.15 -38.75 -11.99
N LYS A 592 -21.58 -39.82 -11.44
CA LYS A 592 -22.12 -40.52 -10.26
C LYS A 592 -22.02 -39.68 -8.99
N PHE A 593 -20.91 -38.98 -8.77
CA PHE A 593 -20.75 -38.07 -7.62
C PHE A 593 -21.71 -36.86 -7.65
N LYS A 594 -22.23 -36.50 -8.83
CA LYS A 594 -23.24 -35.43 -8.96
C LYS A 594 -24.68 -35.89 -8.61
N LYS A 595 -24.97 -37.19 -8.49
CA LYS A 595 -26.35 -37.74 -8.43
C LYS A 595 -26.88 -38.17 -7.04
N GLY A 596 -26.10 -38.21 -5.96
CA GLY A 596 -26.66 -38.49 -4.63
C GLY A 596 -25.66 -38.78 -3.51
N ASN A 597 -26.07 -38.54 -2.26
CA ASN A 597 -25.25 -38.50 -1.03
C ASN A 597 -24.74 -39.87 -0.50
N LYS A 598 -25.17 -41.00 -1.05
CA LYS A 598 -24.61 -42.33 -0.74
C LYS A 598 -24.10 -42.98 -2.01
N ILE A 599 -22.79 -43.18 -2.07
CA ILE A 599 -22.07 -43.72 -3.21
C ILE A 599 -21.99 -45.23 -3.09
N ASP A 600 -22.22 -45.95 -4.18
CA ASP A 600 -22.05 -47.40 -4.22
C ASP A 600 -20.57 -47.78 -4.00
N ARG A 601 -20.33 -48.90 -3.29
CA ARG A 601 -18.97 -49.36 -2.92
C ARG A 601 -18.05 -49.50 -4.13
N GLU A 602 -18.59 -49.85 -5.29
CA GLU A 602 -17.84 -50.07 -6.53
C GLU A 602 -17.31 -48.75 -7.13
N THR A 603 -18.13 -47.71 -7.16
CA THR A 603 -17.71 -46.37 -7.63
C THR A 603 -16.72 -45.73 -6.67
N LEU A 604 -16.87 -45.94 -5.36
CA LEU A 604 -15.88 -45.51 -4.38
C LEU A 604 -14.55 -46.26 -4.58
N LYS A 605 -14.60 -47.58 -4.80
CA LYS A 605 -13.41 -48.39 -5.10
C LYS A 605 -12.69 -47.91 -6.35
N LEU A 606 -13.40 -47.64 -7.44
CA LEU A 606 -12.82 -47.11 -8.69
C LEU A 606 -12.18 -45.73 -8.49
N ALA A 607 -12.80 -44.85 -7.69
CA ALA A 607 -12.22 -43.56 -7.36
C ALA A 607 -10.96 -43.68 -6.48
N LEU A 608 -10.96 -44.63 -5.54
CA LEU A 608 -9.81 -44.95 -4.69
C LEU A 608 -8.66 -45.58 -5.48
N GLU A 609 -8.95 -46.49 -6.41
CA GLU A 609 -7.94 -47.07 -7.32
C GLU A 609 -7.32 -46.00 -8.23
N HIS A 610 -8.15 -45.07 -8.74
CA HIS A 610 -7.69 -43.95 -9.55
C HIS A 610 -6.86 -42.95 -8.73
N TYR A 611 -7.27 -42.72 -7.49
CA TYR A 611 -6.53 -41.96 -6.50
C TYR A 611 -5.17 -42.60 -6.20
N GLU A 612 -5.11 -43.89 -5.85
CA GLU A 612 -3.88 -44.62 -5.52
C GLU A 612 -2.88 -44.63 -6.67
N LYS A 613 -3.36 -44.81 -7.91
CA LYS A 613 -2.52 -44.72 -9.12
C LYS A 613 -1.85 -43.36 -9.28
N ARG A 614 -2.54 -42.28 -8.94
CA ARG A 614 -2.04 -40.89 -9.08
C ARG A 614 -1.29 -40.37 -7.86
N SER A 615 -1.64 -40.84 -6.66
CA SER A 615 -0.97 -40.52 -5.40
C SER A 615 0.44 -41.13 -5.37
N ASN A 616 0.59 -42.38 -5.81
CA ASN A 616 1.85 -43.13 -5.79
C ASN A 616 2.83 -42.82 -6.95
N ASN A 617 2.66 -41.69 -7.67
CA ASN A 617 3.47 -41.32 -8.85
C ASN A 617 3.55 -42.38 -9.98
N LYS A 618 2.73 -43.44 -9.97
CA LYS A 618 2.90 -44.62 -10.84
C LYS A 618 2.43 -44.44 -12.30
N LEU A 619 2.06 -43.23 -12.72
CA LEU A 619 1.59 -42.94 -14.08
C LEU A 619 2.01 -41.52 -14.50
N GLU A 620 3.32 -41.29 -14.66
CA GLU A 620 3.83 -40.18 -15.47
C GLU A 620 3.78 -40.49 -16.99
N GLN A 621 3.44 -41.72 -17.39
CA GLN A 621 3.87 -42.27 -18.69
C GLN A 621 2.87 -42.33 -19.87
N ASN A 622 1.65 -41.75 -19.81
CA ASN A 622 0.63 -42.10 -20.85
C ASN A 622 -0.05 -40.95 -21.61
N LEU A 623 0.52 -39.76 -21.65
CA LEU A 623 0.13 -38.70 -22.60
C LEU A 623 1.42 -38.06 -23.10
N ASN A 624 1.48 -37.58 -24.35
CA ASN A 624 2.55 -36.72 -24.90
C ASN A 624 2.62 -35.38 -24.09
N LEU A 625 3.00 -35.44 -22.81
CA LEU A 625 3.07 -34.33 -21.85
C LEU A 625 4.51 -34.03 -21.42
N ASP A 626 5.51 -34.56 -22.13
CA ASP A 626 6.94 -34.33 -21.84
C ASP A 626 7.40 -32.89 -22.17
N GLU A 627 6.55 -32.08 -22.82
CA GLU A 627 6.86 -30.70 -23.14
C GLU A 627 6.52 -29.76 -21.96
N LEU A 628 7.51 -29.02 -21.48
CA LEU A 628 7.34 -28.02 -20.43
C LEU A 628 6.51 -26.84 -20.93
N VAL A 629 5.55 -26.40 -20.12
CA VAL A 629 4.76 -25.20 -20.38
C VAL A 629 5.35 -24.04 -19.59
N TYR A 630 5.58 -22.92 -20.27
CA TYR A 630 6.12 -21.71 -19.66
C TYR A 630 5.01 -20.68 -19.46
N LEU A 631 4.78 -20.25 -18.22
CA LEU A 631 3.81 -19.20 -17.90
C LEU A 631 4.47 -18.05 -17.15
N ASN A 632 4.16 -16.82 -17.56
CA ASN A 632 4.65 -15.62 -16.89
C ASN A 632 4.00 -15.46 -15.50
N ILE A 633 4.81 -15.26 -14.46
CA ILE A 633 4.37 -15.18 -13.06
C ILE A 633 3.38 -14.02 -12.83
N MET A 634 3.57 -12.90 -13.54
CA MET A 634 2.74 -11.70 -13.35
C MET A 634 1.27 -11.91 -13.77
N ASP A 635 1.05 -12.78 -14.74
CA ASP A 635 -0.24 -12.95 -15.42
C ASP A 635 -1.05 -14.15 -14.92
N ILE A 636 -0.51 -14.91 -13.96
CA ILE A 636 -1.16 -16.14 -13.46
C ILE A 636 -1.69 -16.00 -12.04
N SER A 637 -2.68 -16.86 -11.74
CA SER A 637 -3.11 -17.17 -10.39
C SER A 637 -2.85 -18.66 -10.15
N MET A 638 -2.22 -18.97 -9.02
CA MET A 638 -1.92 -20.35 -8.63
C MET A 638 -2.80 -20.78 -7.46
N ILE A 639 -3.23 -22.03 -7.50
CA ILE A 639 -3.87 -22.71 -6.37
C ILE A 639 -3.06 -23.98 -6.13
N GLU A 640 -2.41 -24.06 -4.97
CA GLU A 640 -1.65 -25.25 -4.59
C GLU A 640 -2.60 -26.41 -4.33
N ILE A 641 -2.27 -27.58 -4.88
CA ILE A 641 -3.08 -28.78 -4.77
C ILE A 641 -2.21 -29.99 -4.48
N ASP A 642 -2.61 -30.75 -3.47
CA ASP A 642 -1.93 -31.97 -3.07
C ASP A 642 -2.97 -33.09 -2.95
N ILE A 643 -3.09 -33.89 -4.02
CA ILE A 643 -4.03 -35.01 -4.07
C ILE A 643 -3.55 -36.08 -3.08
N GLY A 644 -4.46 -36.56 -2.24
CA GLY A 644 -4.18 -37.47 -1.12
C GLY A 644 -3.94 -36.76 0.19
N SER A 645 -3.82 -35.43 0.17
CA SER A 645 -3.62 -34.67 1.37
C SER A 645 -4.93 -34.33 2.05
N LYS A 646 -4.87 -34.29 3.39
CA LYS A 646 -5.99 -33.93 4.24
C LYS A 646 -6.08 -32.41 4.34
N TYR A 647 -7.26 -31.88 4.13
CA TYR A 647 -7.55 -30.45 4.20
C TYR A 647 -8.56 -30.17 5.29
N GLN A 648 -8.40 -29.03 5.95
CA GLN A 648 -9.43 -28.48 6.83
C GLN A 648 -10.55 -27.87 5.97
N LEU A 649 -11.77 -28.39 6.02
CA LEU A 649 -12.93 -27.77 5.35
C LEU A 649 -14.08 -27.64 6.35
N LYS A 650 -14.53 -26.43 6.66
CA LYS A 650 -15.47 -26.15 7.77
C LYS A 650 -14.89 -26.55 9.14
N ASP A 651 -15.56 -26.14 10.21
CA ASP A 651 -15.04 -26.21 11.57
C ASP A 651 -15.03 -27.61 12.21
N LYS A 652 -15.27 -28.72 11.46
CA LYS A 652 -15.59 -30.01 12.11
C LYS A 652 -14.97 -31.30 11.53
N TYR A 653 -14.36 -31.31 10.34
CA TYR A 653 -13.82 -32.56 9.77
C TYR A 653 -12.54 -32.36 8.95
N SER A 654 -11.67 -33.38 8.95
CA SER A 654 -10.56 -33.53 8.01
C SER A 654 -11.07 -34.20 6.73
N TYR A 655 -10.69 -33.64 5.57
CA TYR A 655 -11.20 -34.05 4.27
C TYR A 655 -10.04 -34.40 3.35
N THR A 656 -9.96 -35.64 2.87
CA THR A 656 -8.88 -36.07 1.97
C THR A 656 -9.22 -35.67 0.55
N LEU A 657 -8.39 -34.87 -0.11
CA LEU A 657 -8.61 -34.51 -1.52
C LEU A 657 -8.32 -35.72 -2.42
N ILE A 658 -9.35 -36.30 -3.02
CA ILE A 658 -9.21 -37.51 -3.84
C ILE A 658 -9.14 -37.21 -5.34
N GLY A 659 -9.57 -36.03 -5.77
CA GLY A 659 -9.45 -35.62 -7.17
C GLY A 659 -10.21 -34.35 -7.52
N LEU A 660 -10.08 -33.96 -8.78
CA LEU A 660 -10.67 -32.76 -9.34
C LEU A 660 -11.53 -33.11 -10.55
N SER A 661 -12.46 -32.22 -10.88
CA SER A 661 -13.11 -32.14 -12.19
C SER A 661 -12.87 -30.72 -12.66
N LEU A 662 -12.02 -30.57 -13.66
CA LEU A 662 -11.79 -29.32 -14.37
C LEU A 662 -12.42 -29.44 -15.77
N PRO A 663 -13.06 -28.37 -16.26
CA PRO A 663 -13.53 -28.36 -17.62
C PRO A 663 -12.35 -28.46 -18.59
N ASP A 664 -12.51 -29.29 -19.61
CA ASP A 664 -11.53 -29.47 -20.68
C ASP A 664 -11.60 -28.26 -21.62
N LEU A 665 -10.81 -27.23 -21.29
CA LEU A 665 -10.82 -25.94 -21.99
C LEU A 665 -9.87 -25.90 -23.19
N GLU A 666 -9.05 -26.93 -23.40
CA GLU A 666 -8.16 -27.03 -24.56
C GLU A 666 -8.90 -27.52 -25.82
N ASN A 667 -9.88 -28.42 -25.68
CA ASN A 667 -10.61 -29.01 -26.81
C ASN A 667 -11.99 -28.38 -27.08
N SER A 668 -12.57 -27.64 -26.14
CA SER A 668 -13.96 -27.15 -26.26
C SER A 668 -14.12 -25.82 -27.01
N ASN A 669 -13.05 -25.20 -27.51
CA ASN A 669 -13.16 -23.93 -28.21
C ASN A 669 -12.04 -23.67 -29.23
N GLN A 670 -12.28 -24.03 -30.49
CA GLN A 670 -11.64 -23.31 -31.61
C GLN A 670 -12.14 -21.85 -31.69
N ASP A 671 -13.33 -21.53 -31.15
CA ASP A 671 -13.93 -20.18 -31.17
C ASP A 671 -13.61 -19.27 -29.96
N SER A 672 -12.91 -19.76 -28.93
CA SER A 672 -12.59 -19.01 -27.71
C SER A 672 -11.11 -18.87 -27.42
N LYS A 673 -10.24 -19.33 -28.33
CA LYS A 673 -8.84 -18.89 -28.28
C LYS A 673 -8.87 -17.39 -28.58
N ILE A 674 -8.63 -16.58 -27.56
CA ILE A 674 -8.11 -15.23 -27.78
C ILE A 674 -6.72 -15.48 -28.35
N ASN A 675 -6.62 -15.58 -29.68
CA ASN A 675 -5.32 -15.73 -30.31
C ASN A 675 -4.55 -14.45 -30.01
N SER A 676 -3.35 -14.59 -29.45
CA SER A 676 -2.43 -13.47 -29.24
C SER A 676 -2.06 -12.76 -30.55
N ALA A 677 -2.37 -13.37 -31.69
CA ALA A 677 -2.17 -12.87 -33.05
C ALA A 677 -3.40 -12.17 -33.67
N ASP A 678 -4.58 -12.17 -33.03
CA ASP A 678 -5.75 -11.48 -33.59
C ASP A 678 -5.53 -9.96 -33.58
N THR A 679 -5.52 -9.36 -34.76
CA THR A 679 -5.18 -7.95 -34.99
C THR A 679 -6.26 -6.96 -34.55
N GLU A 680 -7.47 -7.44 -34.24
CA GLU A 680 -8.59 -6.61 -33.79
C GLU A 680 -8.92 -6.79 -32.29
N PRO A 681 -9.06 -5.69 -31.52
CA PRO A 681 -9.43 -5.77 -30.11
C PRO A 681 -10.85 -6.36 -29.95
N LEU A 682 -10.97 -7.42 -29.16
CA LEU A 682 -12.26 -8.05 -28.82
C LEU A 682 -13.27 -6.99 -28.33
N THR A 683 -14.47 -6.98 -28.91
CA THR A 683 -15.53 -6.08 -28.46
C THR A 683 -15.92 -6.37 -27.01
N LYS A 684 -16.31 -5.32 -26.27
CA LYS A 684 -16.76 -5.41 -24.87
C LYS A 684 -17.82 -6.51 -24.66
N LYS A 685 -18.73 -6.68 -25.64
CA LYS A 685 -19.78 -7.69 -25.63
C LYS A 685 -19.20 -9.11 -25.74
N LYS A 686 -18.35 -9.35 -26.74
CA LYS A 686 -17.71 -10.66 -26.98
C LYS A 686 -16.82 -11.09 -25.81
N TYR A 687 -16.02 -10.19 -25.24
CA TYR A 687 -15.20 -10.51 -24.06
C TYR A 687 -16.07 -10.83 -22.83
N LYS A 688 -17.15 -10.07 -22.60
CA LYS A 688 -18.08 -10.33 -21.50
C LYS A 688 -18.76 -11.69 -21.65
N GLU A 689 -19.11 -12.08 -22.87
CA GLU A 689 -19.67 -13.40 -23.17
C GLU A 689 -18.65 -14.51 -22.91
N ILE A 690 -17.41 -14.39 -23.42
CA ILE A 690 -16.33 -15.36 -23.19
C ILE A 690 -16.05 -15.50 -21.69
N TRP A 691 -15.91 -14.39 -20.96
CA TRP A 691 -15.64 -14.43 -19.52
C TRP A 691 -16.82 -15.01 -18.73
N LYS A 692 -18.06 -14.66 -19.08
CA LYS A 692 -19.25 -15.23 -18.42
C LYS A 692 -19.37 -16.72 -18.71
N LYS A 693 -19.09 -17.15 -19.95
CA LYS A 693 -19.01 -18.56 -20.35
C LYS A 693 -17.94 -19.26 -19.52
N PHE A 694 -16.71 -18.76 -19.49
CA PHE A 694 -15.62 -19.29 -18.67
C PHE A 694 -15.99 -19.40 -17.18
N GLN A 695 -16.55 -18.35 -16.58
CA GLN A 695 -17.00 -18.39 -15.19
C GLN A 695 -18.10 -19.41 -14.94
N ASN A 696 -19.09 -19.50 -15.82
CA ASN A 696 -20.16 -20.48 -15.71
C ASN A 696 -19.59 -21.90 -15.86
N THR A 697 -18.73 -22.12 -16.85
CA THR A 697 -18.06 -23.40 -17.09
C THR A 697 -17.22 -23.82 -15.88
N ILE A 698 -16.43 -22.93 -15.28
CA ILE A 698 -15.71 -23.24 -14.03
C ILE A 698 -16.68 -23.48 -12.87
N LYS A 699 -17.73 -22.66 -12.73
CA LYS A 699 -18.68 -22.77 -11.62
C LYS A 699 -19.52 -24.05 -11.69
N GLU A 700 -19.81 -24.54 -12.89
CA GLU A 700 -20.63 -25.73 -13.15
C GLU A 700 -19.80 -27.01 -13.16
N ASN A 701 -18.60 -26.96 -13.76
CA ASN A 701 -17.77 -28.14 -14.00
C ASN A 701 -16.52 -28.22 -13.13
N GLY A 702 -16.00 -27.09 -12.67
CA GLY A 702 -14.84 -26.97 -11.77
C GLY A 702 -15.15 -27.38 -10.34
N LYS A 703 -14.91 -28.66 -10.01
CA LYS A 703 -15.21 -29.25 -8.70
C LYS A 703 -14.00 -29.95 -8.10
N MET A 704 -13.91 -29.89 -6.79
CA MET A 704 -12.96 -30.63 -5.97
C MET A 704 -13.73 -31.66 -5.17
N PHE A 705 -13.25 -32.89 -5.17
CA PHE A 705 -13.88 -34.01 -4.48
C PHE A 705 -13.02 -34.40 -3.30
N PHE A 706 -13.66 -34.44 -2.14
CA PHE A 706 -13.04 -34.80 -0.89
C PHE A 706 -13.71 -36.02 -0.30
N LEU A 707 -12.92 -36.89 0.32
CA LEU A 707 -13.39 -38.04 1.07
C LEU A 707 -13.40 -37.72 2.57
N THR A 708 -14.50 -38.01 3.25
CA THR A 708 -14.62 -37.90 4.71
C THR A 708 -14.06 -39.15 5.40
N SER A 709 -13.83 -39.07 6.71
CA SER A 709 -13.50 -40.23 7.56
C SER A 709 -14.54 -41.36 7.48
N GLU A 710 -15.80 -41.03 7.20
CA GLU A 710 -16.90 -41.98 6.98
C GLU A 710 -17.00 -42.50 5.53
N ASN A 711 -15.98 -42.27 4.70
CA ASN A 711 -15.96 -42.63 3.27
C ASN A 711 -17.11 -41.99 2.43
N GLN A 712 -17.61 -40.83 2.86
CA GLN A 712 -18.58 -40.05 2.08
C GLN A 712 -17.86 -39.01 1.23
N ILE A 713 -18.46 -38.61 0.10
CA ILE A 713 -17.85 -37.58 -0.76
C ILE A 713 -18.47 -36.23 -0.49
N PHE A 714 -17.59 -35.29 -0.19
CA PHE A 714 -17.90 -33.88 -0.08
C PHE A 714 -17.38 -33.15 -1.32
N THR A 715 -18.23 -32.36 -1.96
CA THR A 715 -17.88 -31.61 -3.17
C THR A 715 -17.77 -30.12 -2.88
N LYS A 716 -16.69 -29.51 -3.33
CA LYS A 716 -16.48 -28.04 -3.29
C LYS A 716 -16.25 -27.50 -4.69
N LYS A 717 -16.63 -26.26 -5.00
CA LYS A 717 -16.23 -25.65 -6.27
C LYS A 717 -14.76 -25.24 -6.19
N ILE A 718 -14.05 -25.23 -7.31
CA ILE A 718 -12.65 -24.77 -7.36
C ILE A 718 -12.53 -23.27 -7.02
N THR A 719 -13.60 -22.50 -7.23
CA THR A 719 -13.71 -21.11 -6.78
C THR A 719 -13.95 -20.97 -5.28
N ASP A 720 -14.33 -22.05 -4.60
CA ASP A 720 -14.65 -22.04 -3.18
C ASP A 720 -13.38 -22.24 -2.35
N LYS A 721 -13.50 -21.80 -1.11
CA LYS A 721 -12.36 -21.59 -0.22
C LYS A 721 -11.72 -22.90 0.28
N ILE A 722 -10.47 -23.26 -0.05
CA ILE A 722 -9.76 -24.43 0.52
C ILE A 722 -9.05 -24.05 1.82
N GLY A 723 -9.16 -24.85 2.89
CA GLY A 723 -8.43 -24.61 4.13
C GLY A 723 -6.99 -25.12 4.10
N PHE A 724 -6.34 -25.13 5.26
CA PHE A 724 -4.94 -25.56 5.41
C PHE A 724 -4.77 -27.05 5.07
N ASN A 725 -3.65 -27.39 4.40
CA ASN A 725 -3.27 -28.77 4.12
C ASN A 725 -2.55 -29.35 5.35
N LEU A 726 -3.21 -30.29 6.04
CA LEU A 726 -2.74 -30.90 7.28
C LEU A 726 -1.49 -31.78 7.08
N ASN A 727 -1.22 -32.26 5.87
CA ASN A 727 -0.01 -33.04 5.60
C ASN A 727 1.28 -32.23 5.80
N TYR A 728 1.20 -30.89 5.80
CA TYR A 728 2.33 -30.06 6.19
C TYR A 728 2.77 -30.30 7.64
N LEU A 729 1.83 -30.58 8.55
CA LEU A 729 2.15 -30.92 9.94
C LEU A 729 2.89 -32.25 10.00
N GLY A 730 2.38 -33.28 9.33
CA GLY A 730 3.06 -34.57 9.24
C GLY A 730 4.47 -34.48 8.66
N LYS A 731 4.68 -33.66 7.61
CA LYS A 731 6.01 -33.40 7.02
C LYS A 731 6.94 -32.57 7.92
N ALA A 732 6.39 -31.82 8.86
CA ALA A 732 7.13 -31.00 9.81
C ALA A 732 7.54 -31.79 11.07
N VAL A 733 6.96 -32.98 11.32
CA VAL A 733 7.33 -33.82 12.47
C VAL A 733 8.82 -34.14 12.40
N GLY A 734 9.52 -33.94 13.52
CA GLY A 734 10.96 -34.08 13.66
C GLY A 734 11.78 -32.89 13.17
N LYS A 735 11.17 -31.84 12.59
CA LYS A 735 11.86 -30.63 12.09
C LYS A 735 11.69 -29.44 13.04
N GLU A 736 12.57 -28.46 12.87
CA GLU A 736 12.45 -27.16 13.54
C GLU A 736 11.30 -26.35 12.95
N ILE A 737 10.55 -25.70 13.83
CA ILE A 737 9.41 -24.83 13.55
C ILE A 737 9.56 -23.53 14.35
N PHE A 738 8.80 -22.51 13.98
CA PHE A 738 8.77 -21.25 14.74
C PHE A 738 7.53 -21.16 15.62
N LEU A 739 7.71 -20.91 16.91
CA LEU A 739 6.61 -20.51 17.80
C LEU A 739 6.60 -18.99 17.90
N GLU A 740 5.54 -18.37 17.39
CA GLU A 740 5.34 -16.94 17.52
C GLU A 740 4.82 -16.63 18.92
N ASP A 741 5.72 -16.11 19.77
CA ASP A 741 5.39 -15.69 21.12
C ASP A 741 5.95 -14.30 21.37
N LYS A 742 5.13 -13.44 21.99
CA LYS A 742 5.45 -12.04 22.27
C LYS A 742 6.17 -11.39 21.07
N GLY A 743 5.62 -11.43 19.86
CA GLY A 743 6.20 -10.75 18.69
C GLY A 743 7.64 -11.15 18.33
N THR A 744 8.11 -12.31 18.80
CA THR A 744 9.39 -12.94 18.44
C THR A 744 9.12 -14.32 17.86
N LEU A 745 10.11 -14.90 17.20
CA LEU A 745 10.04 -16.27 16.67
C LEU A 745 10.98 -17.15 17.48
N LEU A 746 10.40 -18.02 18.30
CA LEU A 746 11.13 -19.03 19.07
C LEU A 746 11.36 -20.25 18.20
N ILE A 747 12.58 -20.78 18.19
CA ILE A 747 12.91 -22.00 17.44
C ILE A 747 12.56 -23.19 18.33
N MET A 748 11.60 -24.00 17.87
CA MET A 748 11.11 -25.19 18.56
C MET A 748 11.22 -26.39 17.61
N ARG A 749 11.07 -27.62 18.11
CA ARG A 749 10.96 -28.83 17.28
C ARG A 749 9.55 -29.38 17.36
N LEU A 750 8.96 -29.75 16.22
CA LEU A 750 7.67 -30.45 16.23
C LEU A 750 7.93 -31.93 16.53
N LYS A 751 7.68 -32.36 17.77
CA LYS A 751 7.93 -33.74 18.23
C LYS A 751 6.94 -34.73 17.64
N GLU A 752 5.66 -34.39 17.73
CA GLU A 752 4.57 -35.30 17.34
C GLU A 752 3.37 -34.51 16.80
N TYR A 753 2.66 -35.13 15.86
CA TYR A 753 1.35 -34.70 15.42
C TYR A 753 0.40 -35.88 15.52
N ILE A 754 -0.56 -35.79 16.46
CA ILE A 754 -1.59 -36.80 16.68
C ILE A 754 -2.85 -36.31 15.96
N GLU A 755 -3.20 -37.01 14.90
CA GLU A 755 -4.43 -36.73 14.17
C GLU A 755 -5.64 -37.26 14.95
N GLY A 756 -6.53 -36.35 15.34
CA GLY A 756 -7.80 -36.68 15.99
C GLY A 756 -8.87 -37.13 14.98
N SER A 757 -10.01 -37.60 15.49
CA SER A 757 -11.17 -37.93 14.65
C SER A 757 -11.73 -36.70 13.92
N THR A 758 -11.54 -35.52 14.50
CA THR A 758 -11.82 -34.21 13.89
C THR A 758 -10.59 -33.30 13.92
N TYR A 759 -10.67 -32.17 13.19
CA TYR A 759 -9.64 -31.12 13.26
C TYR A 759 -9.48 -30.56 14.68
N ASP A 760 -10.58 -30.47 15.43
CA ASP A 760 -10.58 -29.89 16.78
C ASP A 760 -9.93 -30.83 17.80
N ASP A 761 -9.99 -32.15 17.55
CA ASP A 761 -9.38 -33.19 18.40
C ASP A 761 -7.90 -33.45 18.05
N SER A 762 -7.37 -32.81 17.02
CA SER A 762 -5.99 -33.00 16.58
C SER A 762 -5.02 -32.20 17.44
N ILE A 763 -3.94 -32.85 17.89
CA ILE A 763 -2.96 -32.30 18.83
C ILE A 763 -1.59 -32.28 18.18
N ILE A 764 -0.83 -31.22 18.42
CA ILE A 764 0.60 -31.16 18.13
C ILE A 764 1.39 -31.04 19.43
N THR A 765 2.53 -31.71 19.48
CA THR A 765 3.46 -31.66 20.60
C THR A 765 4.75 -31.02 20.11
N ILE A 766 5.11 -29.89 20.69
CA ILE A 766 6.33 -29.15 20.35
C ILE A 766 7.29 -29.19 21.53
N GLU A 767 8.58 -29.35 21.26
CA GLU A 767 9.62 -29.45 22.29
C GLU A 767 10.76 -28.46 22.04
N ASN A 768 11.43 -28.08 23.12
CA ASN A 768 12.54 -27.14 23.07
C ASN A 768 13.86 -27.89 23.31
N GLU A 769 14.54 -28.31 22.24
CA GLU A 769 15.81 -29.04 22.34
C GLU A 769 17.01 -28.14 22.66
N ARG A 770 16.90 -26.82 22.43
CA ARG A 770 18.00 -25.87 22.64
C ARG A 770 18.15 -25.42 24.10
N TYR A 771 17.19 -25.76 24.95
CA TYR A 771 17.14 -25.37 26.37
C TYR A 771 17.08 -26.61 27.25
N THR A 772 18.17 -27.38 27.32
CA THR A 772 18.38 -28.29 28.44
C THR A 772 18.66 -27.44 29.68
N VAL A 773 17.78 -27.54 30.67
CA VAL A 773 17.88 -26.84 31.96
C VAL A 773 19.27 -27.08 32.56
N SER A 774 20.12 -26.05 32.57
CA SER A 774 21.24 -25.99 33.51
C SER A 774 20.70 -25.39 34.81
N ASP A 775 20.81 -26.13 35.92
CA ASP A 775 20.24 -25.82 37.25
C ASP A 775 20.75 -24.53 37.93
N ASN A 776 21.48 -23.65 37.23
CA ASN A 776 22.11 -22.47 37.79
C ASN A 776 21.58 -21.14 37.23
N ILE A 777 20.28 -21.04 36.93
CA ILE A 777 19.66 -19.74 36.63
C ILE A 777 18.76 -19.33 37.80
N GLY A 778 19.10 -18.20 38.44
CA GLY A 778 18.42 -17.69 39.64
C GLY A 778 16.91 -17.53 39.48
N GLU A 779 16.17 -17.56 40.59
CA GLU A 779 14.70 -17.64 40.64
C GLU A 779 13.94 -16.60 39.79
N ASP A 780 14.54 -15.44 39.49
CA ASP A 780 13.95 -14.38 38.65
C ASP A 780 13.90 -14.71 37.13
N SER A 781 14.49 -15.83 36.69
CA SER A 781 14.64 -16.20 35.28
C SER A 781 13.77 -17.37 34.79
N LYS A 782 13.08 -18.07 35.71
CA LYS A 782 12.23 -19.24 35.39
C LYS A 782 11.04 -18.91 34.48
N ASP A 783 10.58 -17.65 34.48
CA ASP A 783 9.47 -17.18 33.62
C ASP A 783 9.88 -16.89 32.15
N LEU A 784 11.17 -16.98 31.83
CA LEU A 784 11.73 -16.65 30.50
C LEU A 784 12.10 -17.88 29.66
N THR A 785 12.14 -19.07 30.26
CA THR A 785 12.41 -20.32 29.54
C THR A 785 11.12 -20.89 28.96
N PRO A 786 11.04 -21.15 27.64
CA PRO A 786 9.89 -21.86 27.08
C PRO A 786 9.77 -23.23 27.76
N PRO A 787 8.54 -23.73 28.00
CA PRO A 787 8.36 -25.07 28.54
C PRO A 787 9.07 -26.09 27.64
N SER A 788 9.72 -27.07 28.26
CA SER A 788 10.50 -28.12 27.56
C SER A 788 9.65 -28.90 26.56
N THR A 789 8.36 -29.04 26.82
CA THR A 789 7.38 -29.62 25.92
C THR A 789 6.03 -28.92 26.10
N LEU A 790 5.32 -28.69 24.99
CA LEU A 790 4.03 -28.01 24.98
C LEU A 790 3.08 -28.74 24.01
N GLU A 791 1.90 -29.12 24.51
CA GLU A 791 0.84 -29.71 23.70
C GLU A 791 -0.20 -28.65 23.33
N LEU A 792 -0.55 -28.57 22.05
CA LEU A 792 -1.50 -27.60 21.52
C LEU A 792 -2.55 -28.26 20.64
N GLN A 793 -3.82 -27.88 20.84
CA GLN A 793 -4.91 -28.28 19.95
C GLN A 793 -4.93 -27.45 18.68
N LEU A 794 -5.17 -28.06 17.52
CA LEU A 794 -5.17 -27.38 16.23
C LEU A 794 -6.25 -26.29 16.10
N ASN A 795 -7.38 -26.42 16.80
CA ASN A 795 -8.43 -25.41 16.86
C ASN A 795 -7.99 -24.12 17.57
N ASN A 796 -7.02 -24.21 18.48
CA ASN A 796 -6.53 -23.11 19.29
C ASN A 796 -5.27 -22.48 18.72
N ILE A 797 -4.80 -22.89 17.54
CA ILE A 797 -3.61 -22.30 16.91
C ILE A 797 -3.87 -21.72 15.52
N ILE A 798 -2.94 -20.89 15.08
CA ILE A 798 -2.83 -20.32 13.73
C ILE A 798 -1.50 -20.80 13.17
N ILE A 799 -1.53 -21.36 11.97
CA ILE A 799 -0.34 -21.88 11.30
C ILE A 799 -0.02 -20.99 10.11
N LYS A 800 1.16 -20.36 10.12
CA LYS A 800 1.77 -19.64 8.99
C LYS A 800 2.83 -20.53 8.33
N LYS A 801 3.11 -20.32 7.05
CA LYS A 801 4.11 -21.09 6.30
C LYS A 801 4.92 -20.19 5.36
N GLU A 802 6.07 -20.71 4.93
CA GLU A 802 6.91 -20.19 3.83
C GLU A 802 7.64 -18.88 4.14
N GLU A 803 6.94 -17.81 4.51
CA GLU A 803 7.55 -16.49 4.78
C GLU A 803 7.30 -16.04 6.21
N PHE A 804 8.37 -15.57 6.86
CA PHE A 804 8.40 -15.18 8.26
C PHE A 804 9.01 -13.80 8.41
N GLY A 805 8.48 -13.04 9.35
CA GLY A 805 8.97 -11.70 9.67
C GLY A 805 8.96 -11.49 11.17
N VAL A 806 10.00 -10.83 11.67
CA VAL A 806 10.09 -10.43 13.08
C VAL A 806 10.58 -8.99 13.16
N ALA A 807 9.99 -8.20 14.06
CA ALA A 807 10.54 -6.90 14.42
C ALA A 807 11.76 -7.12 15.35
N ILE A 808 12.80 -6.31 15.18
CA ILE A 808 13.97 -6.32 16.07
C ILE A 808 13.73 -5.32 17.19
N HIS A 809 13.80 -5.78 18.43
CA HIS A 809 13.45 -4.98 19.60
C HIS A 809 14.71 -4.57 20.36
N ASN A 810 14.71 -3.32 20.83
CA ASN A 810 15.77 -2.80 21.70
C ASN A 810 15.54 -3.22 23.17
N ASP A 811 15.20 -4.49 23.45
CA ASP A 811 14.95 -4.99 24.82
C ASP A 811 15.62 -6.33 25.13
N ILE A 812 16.09 -6.47 26.37
CA ILE A 812 16.89 -7.62 26.84
C ILE A 812 16.09 -8.93 26.79
N GLU A 813 14.77 -8.89 27.02
CA GLU A 813 13.92 -10.10 26.99
C GLU A 813 13.85 -10.68 25.56
N SER A 814 13.67 -9.81 24.56
CA SER A 814 13.60 -10.22 23.14
C SER A 814 14.99 -10.43 22.53
N ALA A 815 16.01 -9.72 23.00
CA ALA A 815 17.36 -9.72 22.43
C ALA A 815 17.97 -11.12 22.35
N ARG A 816 17.75 -11.96 23.37
CA ARG A 816 18.22 -13.36 23.36
C ARG A 816 17.57 -14.15 22.21
N PHE A 817 16.25 -14.08 22.08
CA PHE A 817 15.51 -14.83 21.05
C PHE A 817 15.80 -14.30 19.64
N GLU A 818 15.98 -12.99 19.51
CA GLU A 818 16.38 -12.35 18.25
C GLU A 818 17.80 -12.76 17.87
N TYR A 819 18.74 -12.81 18.82
CA TYR A 819 20.08 -13.31 18.59
C TYR A 819 20.08 -14.79 18.16
N GLU A 820 19.29 -15.63 18.84
CA GLU A 820 19.12 -17.05 18.48
C GLU A 820 18.55 -17.21 17.07
N LEU A 821 17.54 -16.42 16.71
CA LEU A 821 16.99 -16.41 15.35
C LEU A 821 18.02 -15.94 14.32
N LEU A 822 18.73 -14.85 14.57
CA LEU A 822 19.76 -14.35 13.64
C LEU A 822 20.90 -15.37 13.49
N SER A 823 21.29 -16.05 14.57
CA SER A 823 22.26 -17.14 14.55
C SER A 823 21.77 -18.33 13.74
N TYR A 824 20.49 -18.68 13.88
CA TYR A 824 19.85 -19.71 13.06
C TYR A 824 19.85 -19.39 11.57
N LEU A 825 19.49 -18.15 11.21
CA LEU A 825 19.52 -17.67 9.83
C LEU A 825 20.94 -17.70 9.24
N LYS A 826 21.95 -17.36 10.06
CA LYS A 826 23.37 -17.47 9.71
C LYS A 826 23.81 -18.92 9.50
N GLU A 827 23.54 -19.81 10.46
CA GLU A 827 23.94 -21.23 10.42
C GLU A 827 23.37 -21.95 9.18
N ASN A 828 22.11 -21.67 8.87
CA ASN A 828 21.41 -22.27 7.72
C ASN A 828 21.64 -21.52 6.40
N GLN A 829 22.44 -20.44 6.41
CA GLN A 829 22.67 -19.55 5.26
C GLN A 829 21.36 -19.19 4.54
N ILE A 830 20.34 -18.78 5.31
CA ILE A 830 19.03 -18.41 4.78
C ILE A 830 19.11 -16.99 4.23
N ARG A 831 18.60 -16.78 3.01
CA ARG A 831 18.47 -15.44 2.45
C ARG A 831 17.53 -14.60 3.30
N THR A 832 18.03 -13.48 3.78
CA THR A 832 17.37 -12.58 4.72
C THR A 832 17.26 -11.18 4.14
N THR A 833 16.11 -10.55 4.31
CA THR A 833 15.88 -9.13 4.01
C THR A 833 15.73 -8.36 5.30
N ILE A 834 16.54 -7.33 5.46
CA ILE A 834 16.58 -6.48 6.64
C ILE A 834 16.03 -5.11 6.27
N TYR A 835 15.10 -4.65 7.10
CA TYR A 835 14.54 -3.31 7.04
C TYR A 835 15.24 -2.45 8.09
N LEU A 836 15.76 -1.31 7.66
CA LEU A 836 16.49 -0.36 8.49
C LEU A 836 15.59 0.82 8.83
N LYS A 837 15.82 1.42 10.01
CA LYS A 837 15.15 2.63 10.48
C LYS A 837 15.67 3.88 9.73
N LYS A 838 15.48 3.92 8.41
CA LYS A 838 15.95 4.97 7.50
C LYS A 838 14.86 5.38 6.52
N ALA A 839 14.92 6.62 6.06
CA ALA A 839 13.99 7.16 5.05
C ALA A 839 14.29 6.63 3.63
N ILE A 840 15.57 6.42 3.30
CA ILE A 840 16.02 5.86 2.02
C ILE A 840 17.09 4.79 2.27
N ASN A 841 17.38 3.96 1.26
CA ASN A 841 18.27 2.80 1.39
C ASN A 841 17.91 1.93 2.62
N ASN A 842 16.60 1.79 2.87
CA ASN A 842 16.05 1.21 4.10
C ASN A 842 15.85 -0.30 4.02
N GLN A 843 16.29 -0.95 2.93
CA GLN A 843 16.12 -2.38 2.71
C GLN A 843 17.40 -2.96 2.17
N GLU A 844 17.90 -4.02 2.80
CA GLU A 844 19.09 -4.75 2.40
C GLU A 844 18.81 -6.26 2.43
N SER A 845 19.08 -6.95 1.31
CA SER A 845 18.90 -8.41 1.23
C SER A 845 20.24 -9.10 1.06
N GLY A 846 20.44 -10.23 1.74
CA GLY A 846 21.69 -10.98 1.71
C GLY A 846 21.68 -12.20 2.62
N TYR A 847 22.88 -12.66 2.98
CA TYR A 847 23.10 -13.76 3.91
C TYR A 847 23.93 -13.25 5.09
N ILE A 848 23.48 -13.55 6.30
CA ILE A 848 24.21 -13.18 7.52
C ILE A 848 25.50 -14.01 7.57
N GLN A 849 26.63 -13.32 7.76
CA GLN A 849 27.97 -13.92 7.82
C GLN A 849 28.50 -13.95 9.25
N ALA A 850 28.32 -12.86 10.00
CA ALA A 850 28.78 -12.76 11.39
C ALA A 850 27.79 -11.97 12.23
N ILE A 851 27.82 -12.24 13.53
CA ILE A 851 27.14 -11.46 14.57
C ILE A 851 28.23 -11.17 15.60
N ASN A 852 28.64 -9.91 15.69
CA ASN A 852 29.72 -9.46 16.55
C ASN A 852 29.12 -8.84 17.81
N GLU A 853 29.50 -9.36 18.96
CA GLU A 853 29.17 -8.79 20.28
C GLU A 853 30.41 -8.07 20.83
N ASP A 854 30.30 -6.75 21.01
CA ASP A 854 31.29 -6.01 21.80
C ASP A 854 31.06 -6.31 23.29
N ASN A 855 32.03 -6.94 23.96
CA ASN A 855 32.02 -7.36 25.37
C ASN A 855 31.98 -6.22 26.42
N ALA A 856 31.41 -5.05 26.11
CA ALA A 856 31.28 -3.94 27.06
C ALA A 856 29.87 -3.92 27.67
N GLU A 857 29.78 -4.02 29.00
CA GLU A 857 28.61 -4.13 29.90
C GLU A 857 27.52 -3.02 29.81
N THR A 858 27.29 -2.39 28.66
CA THR A 858 26.18 -1.45 28.49
C THR A 858 25.51 -1.65 27.13
N ASP A 859 24.18 -1.82 27.19
CA ASP A 859 23.21 -1.91 26.08
C ASP A 859 23.73 -1.36 24.73
N SER A 860 23.49 -2.11 23.64
CA SER A 860 23.36 -1.64 22.23
C SER A 860 24.51 -1.77 21.19
N LYS A 861 25.52 -2.63 21.37
CA LYS A 861 26.60 -2.80 20.36
C LYS A 861 26.68 -4.16 19.65
N THR A 862 25.58 -4.91 19.56
CA THR A 862 25.56 -6.07 18.65
C THR A 862 25.50 -5.60 17.21
N ASN A 863 26.50 -5.95 16.42
CA ASN A 863 26.52 -5.68 14.99
C ASN A 863 26.34 -6.97 14.21
N ILE A 864 25.57 -6.90 13.12
CA ILE A 864 25.43 -7.99 12.17
C ILE A 864 26.20 -7.66 10.90
N VAL A 865 26.91 -8.64 10.37
CA VAL A 865 27.62 -8.53 9.08
C VAL A 865 26.85 -9.36 8.07
N ILE A 866 26.42 -8.72 6.99
CA ILE A 866 25.68 -9.36 5.89
C ILE A 866 26.52 -9.28 4.63
N ARG A 867 26.59 -10.41 3.92
CA ARG A 867 26.98 -10.41 2.52
C ARG A 867 25.73 -10.15 1.69
N THR A 868 25.63 -8.97 1.11
CA THR A 868 24.47 -8.58 0.31
C THR A 868 24.36 -9.46 -0.94
N ILE A 869 23.18 -9.46 -1.56
CA ILE A 869 22.96 -10.12 -2.86
C ILE A 869 23.82 -9.53 -3.98
N TYR A 870 24.43 -8.36 -3.76
CA TYR A 870 25.38 -7.72 -4.68
C TYR A 870 26.84 -8.12 -4.40
N GLY A 871 27.09 -8.99 -3.40
CA GLY A 871 28.42 -9.46 -3.02
C GLY A 871 29.18 -8.52 -2.06
N GLU A 872 28.60 -7.37 -1.71
CA GLU A 872 29.18 -6.41 -0.76
C GLU A 872 29.04 -6.93 0.68
N SER A 873 30.05 -6.73 1.52
CA SER A 873 29.94 -6.94 2.96
C SER A 873 29.49 -5.63 3.62
N LYS A 874 28.39 -5.67 4.36
CA LYS A 874 27.85 -4.53 5.11
C LYS A 874 27.63 -4.90 6.56
N GLU A 875 27.94 -3.95 7.44
CA GLU A 875 27.75 -4.09 8.89
C GLU A 875 26.62 -3.17 9.37
N PHE A 876 25.68 -3.72 10.13
CA PHE A 876 24.56 -2.99 10.69
C PHE A 876 24.49 -3.20 12.20
N ASN A 877 24.35 -2.11 12.95
CA ASN A 877 24.04 -2.21 14.36
C ASN A 877 22.58 -2.65 14.55
N LEU A 878 22.33 -3.60 15.45
CA LEU A 878 21.02 -4.18 15.71
C LEU A 878 19.96 -3.11 16.05
N SER A 879 20.34 -2.03 16.74
CA SER A 879 19.42 -0.93 17.10
C SER A 879 18.87 -0.14 15.91
N LYS A 880 19.57 -0.19 14.77
CA LYS A 880 19.17 0.45 13.51
C LYS A 880 18.28 -0.43 12.63
N ILE A 881 18.07 -1.68 13.03
CA ILE A 881 17.21 -2.62 12.32
C ILE A 881 15.79 -2.48 12.87
N GLU A 882 14.83 -2.36 11.97
CA GLU A 882 13.40 -2.36 12.28
C GLU A 882 12.87 -3.79 12.30
N SER A 883 13.11 -4.54 11.22
CA SER A 883 12.58 -5.89 11.07
C SER A 883 13.43 -6.74 10.13
N VAL A 884 13.25 -8.04 10.25
CA VAL A 884 13.92 -9.06 9.47
C VAL A 884 12.86 -9.98 8.86
N ILE A 885 12.93 -10.16 7.54
CA ILE A 885 12.01 -11.01 6.76
C ILE A 885 12.82 -12.07 6.01
N PHE A 886 12.36 -13.32 6.05
CA PHE A 886 13.02 -14.44 5.40
C PHE A 886 12.01 -15.53 4.99
N ALA A 887 12.40 -16.36 4.01
CA ALA A 887 11.60 -17.49 3.57
C ALA A 887 12.27 -18.82 3.92
N HIS A 888 11.52 -19.78 4.47
CA HIS A 888 12.05 -21.07 4.91
C HIS A 888 11.01 -22.21 4.79
N ASP A 889 11.46 -23.45 4.56
CA ASP A 889 10.60 -24.64 4.39
C ASP A 889 10.13 -25.18 5.76
N THR A 890 9.42 -24.35 6.51
CA THR A 890 8.87 -24.71 7.81
C THR A 890 7.51 -24.04 8.06
N ILE A 891 6.96 -24.24 9.24
CA ILE A 891 5.75 -23.61 9.74
C ILE A 891 6.06 -22.70 10.92
N ALA A 892 5.27 -21.63 11.06
CA ALA A 892 5.19 -20.85 12.28
C ALA A 892 3.83 -21.01 12.93
N ILE A 893 3.80 -21.14 14.25
CA ILE A 893 2.60 -21.42 15.03
C ILE A 893 2.36 -20.25 15.98
N ARG A 894 1.13 -19.75 16.01
CA ARG A 894 0.67 -18.75 16.99
C ARG A 894 -0.53 -19.30 17.73
N ASP A 895 -0.47 -19.27 19.05
CA ASP A 895 -1.58 -19.69 19.92
C ASP A 895 -2.67 -18.59 20.00
N LYS A 896 -3.93 -18.98 19.73
CA LYS A 896 -5.11 -18.10 19.78
C LYS A 896 -5.52 -17.77 21.20
N GLU A 897 -5.23 -18.62 22.19
CA GLU A 897 -5.48 -18.30 23.59
C GLU A 897 -4.62 -17.13 24.06
N LYS A 898 -3.44 -16.99 23.46
CA LYS A 898 -2.55 -15.85 23.70
C LYS A 898 -2.97 -14.57 22.97
N MET A 899 -3.99 -14.59 22.11
CA MET A 899 -4.48 -13.39 21.44
C MET A 899 -5.41 -12.56 22.30
N SER A 900 -5.40 -11.24 22.09
CA SER A 900 -6.38 -10.35 22.69
C SER A 900 -7.79 -10.55 22.08
N LEU A 901 -8.84 -10.06 22.75
CA LEU A 901 -10.20 -10.08 22.20
C LEU A 901 -10.30 -9.24 20.91
N GLY A 902 -9.60 -8.10 20.85
CA GLY A 902 -9.56 -7.26 19.67
C GLY A 902 -8.95 -7.99 18.48
N GLU A 903 -7.84 -8.68 18.68
CA GLU A 903 -7.19 -9.50 17.66
C GLU A 903 -8.10 -10.64 17.17
N LYS A 904 -8.83 -11.30 18.08
CA LYS A 904 -9.80 -12.35 17.72
C LYS A 904 -10.92 -11.82 16.82
N ILE A 905 -11.41 -10.61 17.09
CA ILE A 905 -12.44 -9.96 16.27
C ILE A 905 -11.87 -9.56 14.91
N VAL A 906 -10.69 -8.93 14.89
CA VAL A 906 -10.01 -8.58 13.63
C VAL A 906 -9.80 -9.83 12.79
N GLN A 907 -9.33 -10.92 13.40
CA GLN A 907 -9.19 -12.20 12.69
C GLN A 907 -10.51 -12.77 12.20
N PHE A 908 -11.59 -12.67 12.97
CA PHE A 908 -12.93 -13.06 12.51
C PHE A 908 -13.35 -12.26 11.26
N LEU A 909 -13.15 -10.94 11.27
CA LEU A 909 -13.44 -10.05 10.14
C LEU A 909 -12.54 -10.32 8.93
N VAL A 910 -11.25 -10.60 9.16
CA VAL A 910 -10.27 -10.95 8.12
C VAL A 910 -10.61 -12.31 7.51
N LYS A 911 -10.94 -13.33 8.32
CA LYS A 911 -11.43 -14.65 7.85
C LYS A 911 -12.68 -14.51 6.99
N TRP A 912 -13.57 -13.58 7.34
CA TRP A 912 -14.76 -13.27 6.55
C TRP A 912 -14.40 -12.70 5.15
N ARG A 913 -13.40 -11.81 5.07
CA ARG A 913 -12.98 -11.11 3.83
C ARG A 913 -11.93 -11.82 2.96
N LYS A 914 -10.92 -12.51 3.51
CA LYS A 914 -9.77 -13.11 2.78
C LYS A 914 -9.22 -14.39 3.46
N PRO A 915 -9.85 -15.57 3.31
CA PRO A 915 -9.43 -16.77 4.01
C PRO A 915 -8.33 -17.63 3.34
N HIS A 916 -7.72 -17.20 2.23
CA HIS A 916 -6.60 -17.92 1.58
C HIS A 916 -5.24 -17.27 1.71
N THR A 917 -5.16 -16.18 2.43
CA THR A 917 -3.87 -15.55 2.74
C THR A 917 -3.74 -15.59 4.24
N ILE A 918 -3.32 -16.73 4.77
CA ILE A 918 -2.36 -16.65 5.86
C ILE A 918 -1.07 -16.18 5.16
N PHE A 919 -0.95 -14.85 5.12
CA PHE A 919 0.13 -14.02 4.57
C PHE A 919 0.67 -14.36 3.16
N ASN A 920 0.48 -13.41 2.25
CA ASN A 920 1.42 -13.08 1.18
C ASN A 920 1.89 -11.66 1.58
N PRO A 921 3.18 -11.32 1.52
CA PRO A 921 3.74 -10.14 2.19
C PRO A 921 3.08 -8.83 1.78
#